data_AF-A0A3E0WE43-F1
#
_entry.id   AF-A0A3E0WE43-F1
#
_cell.length_a   1.000
_cell.length_b   1.000
_cell.length_c   1.000
_cell.angle_alpha   90.00
_cell.angle_beta   90.00
_cell.angle_gamma   90.00
#
_symmetry.space_group_name_H-M   'P 1'
#
loop_
_entity.id
_entity.type
_entity.pdbx_description
1 polymer ?
#
loop_
_entity_poly.entity_id
_entity_poly.type
_entity_poly.pdbx_seq_one_letter_code
_entity_poly.pdbx_strand_id
1 'polypeptide(L)'
;MSIRRLAAAALALTLTVTGLTVAQTATAPQASALSGSSFDAGNIISDAAFFDSSTMGTSDVQSFLDSHGSSCRGTAALPCLKDFSQVTPTRAATRYCQTYTGGAGQTAAKIIVDVGVACGINPQVLLVMLQKEQGLVDASSTTAYMYRSALGYGCPDTAACDSTYYGFFNQVYAASAQFQSYTKNSSSWSYQPGRFNNILYNPNASCGSSPVFIQNQATANLYIYTPYQPNAAALANLGGQGDGCSAYGNRNFWVYYNTWFGDPLAGGLRNASFEGGDAYWGEGNGFVNHVAYRDPGVAKSGSWYFATNTPVAGRSISQDVAQTTKVGDQLSASVWVRSESGRPFVGSLAVWGLGGITEQAATPFTANGTWQQISVTLPLRASAHDSVRLELYELSTDGTLFVDAASLRFGQAPPLQNQLVVPSFEGALGPWGPGNGFVNRTVYNNAQNAHSGSWYAAMNTDVAGRSLAQVIDVTPAAGDEYSLSIWLRTEDPDPSRKMSGRLVLWGLGGATPVQNGTNFTVGATWTKVTVTTDMTQSGITQLKPEIYMTSTSNTLWADDGSLGKNILQSGSFEGGTFAGWGAGNGTINQAVYDSRTAGVQAHDGNFFAATNTKVAGNSLAQTLVVTTVVGDVYSASVWVRSSDPSAKFTGVLALWALGGQTESSQKAFTVGSTWTKVGVDLPITRAGHSSVKFELYEQTTEPVTLYVDEAQVF
;
A
#
# COMPACT_ATOMS: atom_id res chain seq x y z
N MET A 1 12.49 -94.19 -0.15
CA MET A 1 12.43 -93.74 -1.55
C MET A 1 12.57 -92.22 -1.53
N SER A 2 13.57 -91.70 -2.25
CA SER A 2 14.25 -90.37 -2.26
C SER A 2 13.56 -89.14 -1.61
N ILE A 3 14.15 -88.30 -0.73
CA ILE A 3 15.48 -87.64 -0.58
C ILE A 3 15.60 -86.24 -1.28
N ARG A 4 15.90 -85.22 -0.45
CA ARG A 4 16.59 -83.88 -0.64
C ARG A 4 15.77 -82.69 -1.17
N ARG A 5 15.54 -81.63 -0.35
CA ARG A 5 16.41 -80.48 0.05
C ARG A 5 16.59 -79.42 -1.07
N LEU A 6 16.18 -78.17 -0.82
CA LEU A 6 17.05 -76.98 -0.74
C LEU A 6 16.26 -75.70 -0.43
N ALA A 7 16.93 -74.80 0.30
CA ALA A 7 16.47 -73.51 0.78
C ALA A 7 17.08 -72.36 -0.05
N ALA A 8 16.55 -71.15 0.24
CA ALA A 8 17.14 -69.81 0.04
C ALA A 8 17.05 -69.15 -1.35
N ALA A 9 16.31 -68.04 -1.42
CA ALA A 9 16.86 -66.68 -1.51
C ALA A 9 15.74 -65.68 -1.85
N ALA A 10 15.39 -64.79 -0.91
CA ALA A 10 14.54 -63.64 -1.18
C ALA A 10 15.37 -62.55 -1.89
N LEU A 11 15.07 -62.28 -3.15
CA LEU A 11 15.65 -61.17 -3.91
C LEU A 11 14.77 -59.94 -3.73
N ALA A 12 15.34 -58.88 -3.17
CA ALA A 12 14.74 -57.57 -3.05
C ALA A 12 14.52 -56.97 -4.44
N LEU A 13 13.27 -56.68 -4.79
CA LEU A 13 12.93 -55.85 -5.94
C LEU A 13 12.70 -54.42 -5.43
N THR A 14 13.74 -53.60 -5.50
CA THR A 14 13.67 -52.15 -5.36
C THR A 14 12.79 -51.56 -6.46
N LEU A 15 11.58 -51.13 -6.10
CA LEU A 15 10.76 -50.24 -6.93
C LEU A 15 11.40 -48.84 -6.89
N THR A 16 12.23 -48.52 -7.88
CA THR A 16 12.60 -47.15 -8.17
C THR A 16 11.38 -46.44 -8.76
N VAL A 17 10.62 -45.73 -7.93
CA VAL A 17 9.65 -44.73 -8.40
C VAL A 17 10.47 -43.54 -8.88
N THR A 18 10.82 -43.52 -10.17
CA THR A 18 11.24 -42.31 -10.85
C THR A 18 10.06 -41.34 -10.81
N GLY A 19 10.16 -40.34 -9.93
CA GLY A 19 9.23 -39.21 -9.89
C GLY A 19 9.30 -38.48 -11.22
N LEU A 20 8.34 -38.76 -12.10
CA LEU A 20 8.05 -37.94 -13.25
C LEU A 20 7.52 -36.62 -12.70
N THR A 21 8.39 -35.62 -12.60
CA THR A 21 7.96 -34.25 -12.39
C THR A 21 7.14 -33.84 -13.59
N VAL A 22 5.81 -33.86 -13.45
CA VAL A 22 4.93 -33.11 -14.34
C VAL A 22 5.26 -31.65 -14.07
N ALA A 23 6.19 -31.10 -14.84
CA ALA A 23 6.35 -29.66 -14.94
C ALA A 23 4.98 -29.12 -15.39
N GLN A 24 4.20 -28.60 -14.45
CA GLN A 24 3.08 -27.73 -14.77
C GLN A 24 3.71 -26.53 -15.48
N THR A 25 3.69 -26.59 -16.81
CA THR A 25 3.91 -25.41 -17.63
C THR A 25 2.75 -24.50 -17.29
N ALA A 26 3.02 -23.54 -16.40
CA ALA A 26 2.16 -22.37 -16.27
C ALA A 26 2.11 -21.76 -17.67
N THR A 27 1.02 -22.03 -18.40
CA THR A 27 0.71 -21.30 -19.61
C THR A 27 0.58 -19.86 -19.17
N ALA A 28 1.57 -19.03 -19.48
CA ALA A 28 1.40 -17.59 -19.43
C ALA A 28 0.10 -17.27 -20.19
N PRO A 29 -0.78 -16.40 -19.67
CA PRO A 29 -1.93 -15.98 -20.43
C PRO A 29 -1.45 -15.52 -21.80
N GLN A 30 -2.02 -16.08 -22.87
CA GLN A 30 -1.71 -15.62 -24.22
C GLN A 30 -1.98 -14.11 -24.25
N ALA A 31 -0.94 -13.31 -24.52
CA ALA A 31 -1.12 -11.90 -24.79
C ALA A 31 -2.03 -11.80 -26.02
N SER A 32 -3.27 -11.35 -25.84
CA SER A 32 -4.12 -10.97 -26.95
C SER A 32 -3.37 -9.85 -27.69
N ALA A 33 -3.09 -10.07 -28.98
CA ALA A 33 -2.46 -9.04 -29.79
C ALA A 33 -3.37 -7.80 -29.79
N LEU A 34 -2.81 -6.64 -29.43
CA LEU A 34 -3.53 -5.37 -29.43
C LEU A 34 -4.11 -5.13 -30.84
N SER A 35 -5.42 -4.90 -30.92
CA SER A 35 -6.12 -4.67 -32.18
C SER A 35 -6.47 -3.20 -32.33
N GLY A 36 -6.27 -2.63 -33.52
CA GLY A 36 -6.67 -1.24 -33.79
C GLY A 36 -8.17 -0.98 -33.63
N SER A 37 -9.00 -2.02 -33.68
CA SER A 37 -10.44 -1.92 -33.38
C SER A 37 -10.74 -1.58 -31.91
N SER A 38 -9.77 -1.75 -31.01
CA SER A 38 -9.89 -1.41 -29.59
C SER A 38 -9.50 0.04 -29.29
N PHE A 39 -9.04 0.81 -30.27
CA PHE A 39 -8.72 2.22 -30.09
C PHE A 39 -10.02 3.05 -30.02
N ASP A 40 -10.29 3.63 -28.86
CA ASP A 40 -11.37 4.61 -28.69
C ASP A 40 -10.82 6.03 -28.84
N ALA A 41 -11.13 6.67 -29.97
CA ALA A 41 -10.71 8.04 -30.26
C ALA A 41 -11.23 9.05 -29.22
N GLY A 42 -12.34 8.76 -28.54
CA GLY A 42 -12.94 9.61 -27.52
C GLY A 42 -12.40 9.36 -26.10
N ASN A 43 -11.66 8.27 -25.89
CA ASN A 43 -11.16 7.85 -24.57
C ASN A 43 -9.83 7.09 -24.74
N ILE A 44 -8.77 7.82 -25.08
CA ILE A 44 -7.43 7.25 -25.35
C ILE A 44 -6.79 6.72 -24.05
N ILE A 45 -7.02 7.43 -22.95
CA ILE A 45 -6.56 7.11 -21.59
C ILE A 45 -7.52 7.75 -20.59
N SER A 46 -7.75 7.08 -19.46
CA SER A 46 -8.62 7.61 -18.40
C SER A 46 -7.95 8.77 -17.64
N ASP A 47 -8.75 9.67 -17.06
CA ASP A 47 -8.23 10.72 -16.16
C ASP A 47 -7.48 10.09 -14.97
N ALA A 48 -7.99 8.98 -14.44
CA ALA A 48 -7.35 8.24 -13.35
C ALA A 48 -5.94 7.78 -13.73
N ALA A 49 -5.78 7.11 -14.88
CA ALA A 49 -4.48 6.67 -15.35
C ALA A 49 -3.56 7.85 -15.71
N PHE A 50 -4.07 8.92 -16.32
CA PHE A 50 -3.22 10.03 -16.78
C PHE A 50 -2.65 10.87 -15.63
N PHE A 51 -3.45 11.12 -14.59
CA PHE A 51 -3.09 11.99 -13.47
C PHE A 51 -2.65 11.24 -12.21
N ASP A 52 -2.51 9.91 -12.26
CA ASP A 52 -1.96 9.13 -11.15
C ASP A 52 -0.43 9.25 -11.09
N SER A 53 0.05 10.24 -10.35
CA SER A 53 1.49 10.46 -10.15
C SER A 53 2.16 9.43 -9.24
N SER A 54 1.44 8.43 -8.73
CA SER A 54 1.96 7.43 -7.76
C SER A 54 2.24 6.05 -8.35
N THR A 55 2.00 5.85 -9.65
CA THR A 55 2.11 4.54 -10.32
C THR A 55 3.51 3.93 -10.33
N MET A 56 4.57 4.74 -10.32
CA MET A 56 5.96 4.27 -10.35
C MET A 56 6.85 5.11 -9.45
N GLY A 57 7.60 4.45 -8.57
CA GLY A 57 8.68 5.06 -7.81
C GLY A 57 9.96 5.22 -8.65
N THR A 58 10.95 5.93 -8.10
CA THR A 58 12.23 6.17 -8.82
C THR A 58 12.94 4.86 -9.19
N SER A 59 12.91 3.84 -8.31
CA SER A 59 13.49 2.51 -8.58
C SER A 59 12.80 1.79 -9.72
N ASP A 60 11.47 1.90 -9.81
CA ASP A 60 10.67 1.24 -10.84
C ASP A 60 10.94 1.86 -12.20
N VAL A 61 10.96 3.20 -12.27
CA VAL A 61 11.31 3.92 -13.50
C VAL A 61 12.74 3.62 -13.91
N GLN A 62 13.69 3.56 -12.98
CA GLN A 62 15.07 3.21 -13.31
C GLN A 62 15.16 1.79 -13.89
N SER A 63 14.50 0.81 -13.27
CA SER A 63 14.47 -0.58 -13.75
C SER A 63 13.83 -0.68 -15.14
N PHE A 64 12.77 0.08 -15.38
CA PHE A 64 12.13 0.18 -16.69
C PHE A 64 13.10 0.73 -17.75
N LEU A 65 13.79 1.83 -17.45
CA LEU A 65 14.78 2.42 -18.35
C LEU A 65 15.98 1.50 -18.60
N ASP A 66 16.43 0.76 -17.58
CA ASP A 66 17.53 -0.20 -17.72
C ASP A 66 17.17 -1.35 -18.68
N SER A 67 15.92 -1.83 -18.61
CA SER A 67 15.39 -2.88 -19.48
C SER A 67 15.22 -2.40 -20.92
N HIS A 68 14.45 -1.33 -21.13
CA HIS A 68 14.15 -0.77 -22.45
C HIS A 68 15.38 -0.20 -23.15
N GLY A 69 16.25 0.48 -22.40
CA GLY A 69 17.50 1.04 -22.89
C GLY A 69 18.68 0.07 -22.89
N SER A 70 18.47 -1.23 -22.65
CA SER A 70 19.55 -2.22 -22.53
C SER A 70 20.45 -2.31 -23.79
N SER A 71 19.87 -2.06 -24.97
CA SER A 71 20.58 -2.03 -26.24
C SER A 71 21.29 -0.69 -26.52
N CYS A 72 20.99 0.36 -25.76
CA CYS A 72 21.54 1.69 -25.97
C CYS A 72 23.05 1.73 -25.72
N ARG A 73 23.77 2.44 -26.58
CA ARG A 73 25.20 2.74 -26.44
C ARG A 73 25.42 4.25 -26.56
N GLY A 74 25.52 4.92 -25.43
CA GLY A 74 25.75 6.36 -25.32
C GLY A 74 27.23 6.73 -25.21
N THR A 75 27.51 8.02 -25.20
CA THR A 75 28.84 8.59 -24.91
C THR A 75 28.81 9.33 -23.58
N ALA A 76 29.97 9.74 -23.06
CA ALA A 76 30.01 10.57 -21.84
C ALA A 76 29.26 11.91 -21.98
N ALA A 77 29.26 12.50 -23.19
CA ALA A 77 28.56 13.76 -23.46
C ALA A 77 27.05 13.57 -23.76
N LEU A 78 26.69 12.39 -24.26
CA LEU A 78 25.32 12.00 -24.61
C LEU A 78 25.09 10.59 -24.08
N PRO A 79 24.88 10.42 -22.77
CA PRO A 79 24.65 9.09 -22.20
C PRO A 79 23.34 8.51 -22.72
N CYS A 80 23.08 7.24 -22.44
CA CYS A 80 21.75 6.66 -22.61
C CYS A 80 20.80 7.21 -21.54
N LEU A 81 19.49 7.20 -21.78
CA LEU A 81 18.53 7.72 -20.80
C LEU A 81 18.64 7.02 -19.44
N LYS A 82 18.88 5.71 -19.44
CA LYS A 82 19.12 4.90 -18.23
C LYS A 82 20.36 5.32 -17.42
N ASP A 83 21.37 5.90 -18.08
CA ASP A 83 22.64 6.33 -17.48
C ASP A 83 22.69 7.86 -17.29
N PHE A 84 21.62 8.58 -17.67
CA PHE A 84 21.59 10.03 -17.68
C PHE A 84 21.42 10.60 -16.26
N SER A 85 22.19 11.64 -15.95
CA SER A 85 21.99 12.48 -14.77
C SER A 85 22.31 13.93 -15.07
N GLN A 86 21.70 14.84 -14.31
CA GLN A 86 22.01 16.27 -14.38
C GLN A 86 21.76 16.99 -13.06
N VAL A 87 22.33 18.18 -12.93
CA VAL A 87 21.96 19.13 -11.89
C VAL A 87 20.60 19.73 -12.24
N THR A 88 19.66 19.70 -11.29
CA THR A 88 18.33 20.30 -11.46
C THR A 88 18.10 21.45 -10.48
N PRO A 89 17.45 22.55 -10.91
CA PRO A 89 17.11 23.65 -10.03
C PRO A 89 15.84 23.35 -9.22
N THR A 90 15.76 23.88 -7.99
CA THR A 90 14.48 23.94 -7.27
C THR A 90 13.53 24.91 -7.98
N ARG A 91 12.28 24.49 -8.20
CA ARG A 91 11.20 25.32 -8.77
C ARG A 91 10.15 25.54 -7.69
N ALA A 92 9.80 26.80 -7.44
CA ALA A 92 8.70 27.16 -6.56
C ALA A 92 7.36 26.65 -7.12
N ALA A 93 6.39 26.40 -6.24
CA ALA A 93 5.04 26.06 -6.63
C ALA A 93 4.42 27.14 -7.55
N THR A 94 3.65 26.68 -8.52
CA THR A 94 2.86 27.50 -9.45
C THR A 94 1.39 27.08 -9.36
N ARG A 95 0.50 27.71 -10.13
CA ARG A 95 -0.89 27.25 -10.24
C ARG A 95 -1.04 25.86 -10.90
N TYR A 96 0.02 25.34 -11.54
CA TYR A 96 0.00 24.09 -12.32
C TYR A 96 0.76 22.96 -11.62
N CYS A 97 1.89 23.25 -10.99
CA CYS A 97 2.71 22.25 -10.28
C CYS A 97 3.07 22.74 -8.88
N GLN A 98 3.16 21.81 -7.93
CA GLN A 98 3.73 22.01 -6.60
C GLN A 98 5.24 22.29 -6.67
N THR A 99 5.83 22.62 -5.52
CA THR A 99 7.28 22.83 -5.41
C THR A 99 8.04 21.58 -5.83
N TYR A 100 8.99 21.76 -6.74
CA TYR A 100 9.95 20.72 -7.13
C TYR A 100 11.29 21.03 -6.48
N THR A 101 11.85 20.07 -5.74
CA THR A 101 13.16 20.21 -5.07
C THR A 101 14.27 19.66 -5.95
N GLY A 102 15.17 20.53 -6.39
CA GLY A 102 16.30 20.16 -7.25
C GLY A 102 17.46 19.48 -6.50
N GLY A 103 18.44 18.98 -7.24
CA GLY A 103 19.62 18.32 -6.68
C GLY A 103 20.83 18.28 -7.63
N ALA A 104 22.01 17.98 -7.09
CA ALA A 104 23.29 18.09 -7.81
C ALA A 104 23.62 16.93 -8.77
N GLY A 105 22.73 15.96 -8.97
CA GLY A 105 22.98 14.76 -9.78
C GLY A 105 21.77 13.85 -9.85
N GLN A 106 20.61 14.41 -10.18
CA GLN A 106 19.39 13.60 -10.30
C GLN A 106 19.42 12.78 -11.58
N THR A 107 19.11 11.49 -11.47
CA THR A 107 18.96 10.59 -12.63
C THR A 107 17.72 10.96 -13.44
N ALA A 108 17.66 10.51 -14.70
CA ALA A 108 16.44 10.65 -15.52
C ALA A 108 15.21 10.08 -14.82
N ALA A 109 15.35 8.90 -14.18
CA ALA A 109 14.27 8.27 -13.43
C ALA A 109 13.76 9.16 -12.28
N LYS A 110 14.67 9.76 -11.51
CA LYS A 110 14.30 10.66 -10.42
C LYS A 110 13.60 11.92 -10.94
N ILE A 111 14.09 12.48 -12.04
CA ILE A 111 13.47 13.67 -12.66
C ILE A 111 12.04 13.36 -13.13
N ILE A 112 11.83 12.24 -13.82
CA ILE A 112 10.50 11.83 -14.31
C ILE A 112 9.52 11.69 -13.15
N VAL A 113 9.92 11.00 -12.07
CA VAL A 113 9.07 10.78 -10.90
C VAL A 113 8.81 12.07 -10.13
N ASP A 114 9.85 12.82 -9.78
CA ASP A 114 9.71 14.05 -8.99
C ASP A 114 8.90 15.12 -9.74
N VAL A 115 9.04 15.23 -11.07
CA VAL A 115 8.20 16.11 -11.90
C VAL A 115 6.78 15.58 -11.99
N GLY A 116 6.59 14.27 -12.19
CA GLY A 116 5.28 13.63 -12.20
C GLY A 116 4.51 13.92 -10.91
N VAL A 117 5.16 13.77 -9.75
CA VAL A 117 4.59 14.11 -8.44
C VAL A 117 4.33 15.60 -8.31
N ALA A 118 5.29 16.46 -8.66
CA ALA A 118 5.12 17.91 -8.53
C ALA A 118 3.95 18.42 -9.39
N CYS A 119 3.79 17.91 -10.60
CA CYS A 119 2.76 18.35 -11.55
C CYS A 119 1.50 17.47 -11.55
N GLY A 120 1.42 16.40 -10.76
CA GLY A 120 0.30 15.47 -10.75
C GLY A 120 0.08 14.76 -12.08
N ILE A 121 1.15 14.30 -12.73
CA ILE A 121 1.13 13.54 -13.99
C ILE A 121 1.74 12.16 -13.76
N ASN A 122 1.14 11.13 -14.33
CA ASN A 122 1.63 9.76 -14.22
C ASN A 122 3.03 9.60 -14.87
N PRO A 123 4.05 9.07 -14.13
CA PRO A 123 5.37 8.75 -14.69
C PRO A 123 5.34 7.86 -15.93
N GLN A 124 4.40 6.92 -16.03
CA GLN A 124 4.18 6.06 -17.21
C GLN A 124 3.77 6.89 -18.44
N VAL A 125 2.91 7.90 -18.25
CA VAL A 125 2.56 8.85 -19.32
C VAL A 125 3.79 9.61 -19.78
N LEU A 126 4.64 10.09 -18.86
CA LEU A 126 5.86 10.79 -19.21
C LEU A 126 6.84 9.90 -19.99
N LEU A 127 6.99 8.63 -19.60
CA LEU A 127 7.81 7.64 -20.32
C LEU A 127 7.28 7.40 -21.75
N VAL A 128 5.98 7.19 -21.89
CA VAL A 128 5.34 7.01 -23.21
C VAL A 128 5.50 8.26 -24.07
N MET A 129 5.36 9.45 -23.49
CA MET A 129 5.56 10.71 -24.22
C MET A 129 7.02 10.87 -24.66
N LEU A 130 8.01 10.57 -23.82
CA LEU A 130 9.44 10.60 -24.20
C LEU A 130 9.74 9.67 -25.40
N GLN A 131 9.10 8.51 -25.43
CA GLN A 131 9.22 7.57 -26.53
C GLN A 131 8.51 8.04 -27.79
N LYS A 132 7.27 8.50 -27.66
CA LYS A 132 6.48 9.00 -28.77
C LYS A 132 7.15 10.19 -29.46
N GLU A 133 7.68 11.12 -28.67
CA GLU A 133 8.18 12.40 -29.19
C GLU A 133 9.61 12.30 -29.72
N GLN A 134 10.48 11.49 -29.08
CA GLN A 134 11.91 11.43 -29.43
C GLN A 134 12.46 10.01 -29.60
N GLY A 135 11.68 8.96 -29.35
CA GLY A 135 12.16 7.58 -29.31
C GLY A 135 13.22 7.35 -28.24
N LEU A 136 13.27 8.22 -27.22
CA LEU A 136 14.42 8.32 -26.30
C LEU A 136 14.52 7.16 -25.32
N VAL A 137 13.41 6.47 -25.03
CA VAL A 137 13.37 5.35 -24.08
C VAL A 137 14.03 4.10 -24.68
N ASP A 138 13.66 3.75 -25.92
CA ASP A 138 14.20 2.57 -26.64
C ASP A 138 15.38 2.91 -27.55
N ALA A 139 15.94 4.13 -27.45
CA ALA A 139 17.00 4.59 -28.35
C ALA A 139 18.23 3.67 -28.30
N SER A 140 18.74 3.22 -29.45
CA SER A 140 20.00 2.47 -29.52
C SER A 140 21.24 3.38 -29.40
N SER A 141 21.08 4.67 -29.68
CA SER A 141 22.07 5.73 -29.45
C SER A 141 21.35 7.06 -29.28
N THR A 142 21.93 8.00 -28.54
CA THR A 142 21.30 9.27 -28.22
C THR A 142 21.90 10.44 -29.00
N THR A 143 21.10 11.48 -29.19
CA THR A 143 21.52 12.73 -29.86
C THR A 143 21.31 13.93 -28.94
N ALA A 144 22.06 15.01 -29.18
CA ALA A 144 21.86 16.26 -28.44
C ALA A 144 20.42 16.80 -28.59
N TYR A 145 19.79 16.57 -29.75
CA TYR A 145 18.42 16.99 -30.00
C TYR A 145 17.42 16.31 -29.05
N MET A 146 17.57 15.00 -28.83
CA MET A 146 16.69 14.23 -27.95
C MET A 146 16.69 14.76 -26.52
N TYR A 147 17.83 15.21 -25.98
CA TYR A 147 17.87 15.80 -24.63
C TYR A 147 17.45 17.26 -24.61
N ARG A 148 17.75 18.00 -25.67
CA ARG A 148 17.37 19.41 -25.80
C ARG A 148 15.85 19.58 -25.89
N SER A 149 15.18 18.69 -26.61
CA SER A 149 13.76 18.78 -26.99
C SER A 149 13.01 17.47 -26.68
N ALA A 150 13.28 16.87 -25.51
CA ALA A 150 12.85 15.52 -25.12
C ALA A 150 11.36 15.21 -25.26
N LEU A 151 10.50 16.21 -25.11
CA LEU A 151 9.05 16.07 -25.28
C LEU A 151 8.52 16.92 -26.44
N GLY A 152 9.39 17.61 -27.20
CA GLY A 152 8.95 18.54 -28.25
C GLY A 152 8.26 19.80 -27.72
N TYR A 153 8.32 20.08 -26.42
CA TYR A 153 7.67 21.26 -25.86
C TYR A 153 8.37 22.54 -26.33
N GLY A 154 7.58 23.50 -26.85
CA GLY A 154 8.08 24.73 -27.44
C GLY A 154 8.70 24.56 -28.83
N CYS A 155 8.45 23.43 -29.53
CA CYS A 155 8.91 23.16 -30.89
C CYS A 155 7.76 23.17 -31.91
N PRO A 156 7.34 24.34 -32.42
CA PRO A 156 6.32 24.39 -33.46
C PRO A 156 6.83 23.85 -34.81
N ASP A 157 5.98 23.21 -35.59
CA ASP A 157 6.35 22.62 -36.90
C ASP A 157 6.88 23.64 -37.93
N THR A 158 6.56 24.92 -37.76
CA THR A 158 6.86 26.00 -38.72
C THR A 158 7.93 26.99 -38.24
N ALA A 159 8.51 26.79 -37.05
CA ALA A 159 9.55 27.67 -36.52
C ALA A 159 10.58 26.92 -35.66
N ALA A 160 11.67 27.58 -35.30
CA ALA A 160 12.67 27.01 -34.40
C ALA A 160 12.08 26.78 -33.01
N CYS A 161 12.55 25.72 -32.34
CA CYS A 161 12.18 25.47 -30.94
C CYS A 161 12.61 26.63 -30.03
N ASP A 162 11.74 27.04 -29.12
CA ASP A 162 12.03 28.06 -28.11
C ASP A 162 13.12 27.59 -27.14
N SER A 163 14.25 28.32 -27.15
CA SER A 163 15.42 28.02 -26.32
C SER A 163 15.17 28.07 -24.83
N THR A 164 14.12 28.75 -24.38
CA THR A 164 13.70 28.83 -22.96
C THR A 164 13.45 27.45 -22.35
N TYR A 165 13.01 26.50 -23.17
CA TYR A 165 12.62 25.17 -22.73
C TYR A 165 13.67 24.10 -22.99
N TYR A 166 14.88 24.47 -23.42
CA TYR A 166 15.93 23.50 -23.73
C TYR A 166 16.42 22.74 -22.49
N GLY A 167 16.70 21.46 -22.70
CA GLY A 167 17.28 20.55 -21.72
C GLY A 167 16.26 19.62 -21.08
N PHE A 168 16.70 18.42 -20.71
CA PHE A 168 15.82 17.32 -20.34
C PHE A 168 14.86 17.69 -19.19
N PHE A 169 15.37 18.33 -18.12
CA PHE A 169 14.52 18.71 -16.99
C PHE A 169 13.47 19.76 -17.40
N ASN A 170 13.88 20.78 -18.17
CA ASN A 170 12.97 21.82 -18.61
C ASN A 170 11.88 21.27 -19.52
N GLN A 171 12.22 20.34 -20.42
CA GLN A 171 11.25 19.66 -21.29
C GLN A 171 10.23 18.85 -20.48
N VAL A 172 10.69 18.00 -19.56
CA VAL A 172 9.81 17.17 -18.71
C VAL A 172 8.92 18.02 -17.81
N TYR A 173 9.48 19.03 -17.14
CA TYR A 173 8.72 19.97 -16.30
C TYR A 173 7.72 20.81 -17.10
N ALA A 174 8.13 21.42 -18.20
CA ALA A 174 7.28 22.33 -18.96
C ALA A 174 6.12 21.61 -19.65
N ALA A 175 6.36 20.43 -20.24
CA ALA A 175 5.28 19.61 -20.80
C ALA A 175 4.28 19.17 -19.72
N SER A 176 4.76 18.78 -18.53
CA SER A 176 3.89 18.37 -17.42
C SER A 176 3.04 19.52 -16.89
N ALA A 177 3.64 20.71 -16.73
CA ALA A 177 2.93 21.93 -16.39
C ALA A 177 1.91 22.33 -17.49
N GLN A 178 2.24 22.07 -18.76
CA GLN A 178 1.35 22.35 -19.88
C GLN A 178 0.10 21.46 -19.85
N PHE A 179 0.22 20.16 -19.55
CA PHE A 179 -0.94 19.28 -19.37
C PHE A 179 -1.87 19.79 -18.27
N GLN A 180 -1.31 20.27 -17.15
CA GLN A 180 -2.10 20.93 -16.11
C GLN A 180 -2.74 22.24 -16.58
N SER A 181 -2.07 23.00 -17.45
CA SER A 181 -2.65 24.21 -18.05
C SER A 181 -3.82 23.91 -18.98
N TYR A 182 -3.73 22.82 -19.76
CA TYR A 182 -4.84 22.32 -20.58
C TYR A 182 -6.03 21.93 -19.69
N THR A 183 -5.79 21.12 -18.65
CA THR A 183 -6.82 20.70 -17.69
C THR A 183 -7.51 21.89 -17.02
N LYS A 184 -6.73 22.84 -16.47
CA LYS A 184 -7.29 23.94 -15.66
C LYS A 184 -7.91 25.06 -16.48
N ASN A 185 -7.66 25.10 -17.79
CA ASN A 185 -8.21 26.12 -18.70
C ASN A 185 -8.90 25.46 -19.91
N SER A 186 -9.51 24.29 -19.70
CA SER A 186 -10.05 23.43 -20.77
C SER A 186 -10.95 24.16 -21.77
N SER A 187 -11.83 25.04 -21.26
CA SER A 187 -12.75 25.85 -22.09
C SER A 187 -12.07 26.80 -23.08
N SER A 188 -10.78 27.11 -22.90
CA SER A 188 -10.00 28.03 -23.75
C SER A 188 -9.28 27.33 -24.90
N TRP A 189 -9.34 26.00 -25.00
CA TRP A 189 -8.63 25.22 -26.03
C TRP A 189 -9.56 24.72 -27.14
N SER A 190 -8.97 24.40 -28.29
CA SER A 190 -9.69 23.96 -29.50
C SER A 190 -10.43 22.63 -29.30
N TYR A 191 -9.79 21.66 -28.64
CA TYR A 191 -10.38 20.38 -28.27
C TYR A 191 -10.78 20.38 -26.81
N GLN A 192 -12.04 20.05 -26.54
CA GLN A 192 -12.61 20.08 -25.19
C GLN A 192 -13.33 18.76 -24.90
N PRO A 193 -13.26 18.24 -23.65
CA PRO A 193 -14.07 17.09 -23.27
C PRO A 193 -15.56 17.46 -23.24
N GLY A 194 -16.42 16.45 -23.22
CA GLY A 194 -17.86 16.65 -23.06
C GLY A 194 -18.63 17.02 -24.31
N ARG A 195 -17.99 16.98 -25.48
CA ARG A 195 -18.62 17.36 -26.74
C ARG A 195 -18.01 16.65 -27.92
N PHE A 196 -18.74 16.66 -29.03
CA PHE A 196 -18.18 16.31 -30.33
C PHE A 196 -17.19 17.38 -30.77
N ASN A 197 -15.97 16.95 -31.09
CA ASN A 197 -14.95 17.76 -31.70
C ASN A 197 -14.63 17.17 -33.07
N ASN A 198 -14.50 18.00 -34.09
CA ASN A 198 -14.11 17.53 -35.41
C ASN A 198 -12.57 17.48 -35.47
N ILE A 199 -11.99 16.28 -35.41
CA ILE A 199 -10.54 16.08 -35.31
C ILE A 199 -9.98 15.67 -36.67
N LEU A 200 -8.92 16.33 -37.12
CA LEU A 200 -8.28 16.05 -38.41
C LEU A 200 -7.55 14.70 -38.36
N TYR A 201 -7.49 14.02 -39.51
CA TYR A 201 -6.66 12.82 -39.67
C TYR A 201 -5.19 13.15 -39.95
N ASN A 202 -4.91 14.34 -40.47
CA ASN A 202 -3.58 14.75 -40.91
C ASN A 202 -3.47 16.29 -40.95
N PRO A 203 -2.26 16.88 -40.84
CA PRO A 203 -2.04 18.31 -41.13
C PRO A 203 -2.55 18.73 -42.52
N ASN A 204 -2.48 17.84 -43.50
CA ASN A 204 -3.10 18.06 -44.80
C ASN A 204 -4.63 17.96 -44.69
N ALA A 205 -5.30 19.11 -44.76
CA ALA A 205 -6.75 19.21 -44.68
C ALA A 205 -7.50 18.37 -45.74
N SER A 206 -6.88 18.00 -46.87
CA SER A 206 -7.51 17.14 -47.88
C SER A 206 -7.76 15.72 -47.38
N CYS A 207 -7.08 15.29 -46.31
CA CYS A 207 -7.31 14.02 -45.65
C CYS A 207 -8.59 13.99 -44.81
N GLY A 208 -9.22 15.13 -44.59
CA GLY A 208 -10.47 15.26 -43.86
C GLY A 208 -10.33 15.07 -42.35
N SER A 209 -11.49 14.88 -41.72
CA SER A 209 -11.69 14.83 -40.28
C SER A 209 -12.91 13.97 -39.97
N SER A 210 -13.09 13.58 -38.71
CA SER A 210 -14.34 13.02 -38.23
C SER A 210 -14.75 13.59 -36.87
N PRO A 211 -16.05 13.57 -36.54
CA PRO A 211 -16.52 13.95 -35.22
C PRO A 211 -16.14 12.88 -34.18
N VAL A 212 -15.48 13.31 -33.11
CA VAL A 212 -15.08 12.49 -31.96
C VAL A 212 -15.69 13.10 -30.70
N PHE A 213 -16.49 12.33 -29.97
CA PHE A 213 -16.96 12.74 -28.64
C PHE A 213 -15.84 12.50 -27.62
N ILE A 214 -15.17 13.56 -27.19
CA ILE A 214 -14.07 13.45 -26.22
C ILE A 214 -14.67 13.27 -24.83
N GLN A 215 -14.44 12.11 -24.21
CA GLN A 215 -15.14 11.69 -22.98
C GLN A 215 -14.50 12.24 -21.70
N ASN A 216 -13.20 12.56 -21.71
CA ASN A 216 -12.47 12.99 -20.52
C ASN A 216 -11.36 13.99 -20.82
N GLN A 217 -10.83 14.60 -19.76
CA GLN A 217 -9.86 15.69 -19.86
C GLN A 217 -8.48 15.21 -20.33
N ALA A 218 -8.03 14.02 -19.91
CA ALA A 218 -6.77 13.44 -20.33
C ALA A 218 -6.71 13.22 -21.86
N THR A 219 -7.80 12.72 -22.44
CA THR A 219 -7.92 12.55 -23.89
C THR A 219 -7.93 13.90 -24.60
N ALA A 220 -8.63 14.91 -24.07
CA ALA A 220 -8.56 16.27 -24.60
C ALA A 220 -7.13 16.82 -24.58
N ASN A 221 -6.41 16.62 -23.48
CA ASN A 221 -5.02 17.05 -23.33
C ASN A 221 -4.10 16.43 -24.39
N LEU A 222 -4.27 15.14 -24.71
CA LEU A 222 -3.51 14.47 -25.77
C LEU A 222 -3.81 15.04 -27.15
N TYR A 223 -5.06 15.37 -27.47
CA TYR A 223 -5.38 16.04 -28.74
C TYR A 223 -4.90 17.48 -28.80
N ILE A 224 -4.89 18.22 -27.69
CA ILE A 224 -4.31 19.58 -27.68
C ILE A 224 -2.80 19.49 -27.90
N TYR A 225 -2.13 18.49 -27.33
CA TYR A 225 -0.70 18.25 -27.51
C TYR A 225 -0.36 17.75 -28.93
N THR A 226 -1.19 16.85 -29.47
CA THR A 226 -0.98 16.22 -30.78
C THR A 226 -2.31 16.19 -31.54
N PRO A 227 -2.58 17.19 -32.40
CA PRO A 227 -3.93 17.53 -32.88
C PRO A 227 -4.45 16.68 -34.04
N TYR A 228 -4.18 15.37 -34.02
CA TYR A 228 -4.63 14.44 -35.06
C TYR A 228 -5.09 13.10 -34.48
N GLN A 229 -6.18 12.57 -35.03
CA GLN A 229 -6.64 11.20 -34.76
C GLN A 229 -6.11 10.24 -35.84
N PRO A 230 -5.84 8.96 -35.51
CA PRO A 230 -5.46 7.99 -36.52
C PRO A 230 -6.63 7.69 -37.46
N ASN A 231 -6.33 7.50 -38.76
CA ASN A 231 -7.30 6.98 -39.72
C ASN A 231 -7.33 5.45 -39.71
N ALA A 232 -8.25 4.85 -40.45
CA ALA A 232 -8.40 3.39 -40.52
C ALA A 232 -7.10 2.67 -40.95
N ALA A 233 -6.34 3.24 -41.89
CA ALA A 233 -5.06 2.67 -42.33
C ALA A 233 -4.01 2.67 -41.20
N ALA A 234 -3.95 3.72 -40.38
CA ALA A 234 -3.05 3.79 -39.23
C ALA A 234 -3.42 2.76 -38.14
N LEU A 235 -4.72 2.52 -37.93
CA LEU A 235 -5.22 1.53 -36.96
C LEU A 235 -5.07 0.08 -37.44
N ALA A 236 -5.16 -0.16 -38.75
CA ALA A 236 -4.91 -1.48 -39.33
C ALA A 236 -3.44 -1.92 -39.21
N ASN A 237 -2.50 -0.98 -39.03
CA ASN A 237 -1.07 -1.25 -38.89
C ASN A 237 -0.45 -0.53 -37.68
N LEU A 238 -0.67 -1.08 -36.48
CA LEU A 238 -0.25 -0.45 -35.22
C LEU A 238 1.28 -0.32 -35.05
N GLY A 239 2.05 -1.23 -35.63
CA GLY A 239 3.52 -1.23 -35.55
C GLY A 239 4.22 -0.62 -36.76
N GLY A 240 3.48 -0.20 -37.79
CA GLY A 240 4.05 0.23 -39.06
C GLY A 240 3.42 1.51 -39.62
N GLN A 241 3.70 1.76 -40.90
CA GLN A 241 3.16 2.89 -41.64
C GLN A 241 1.76 2.58 -42.19
N GLY A 242 0.92 3.59 -42.20
CA GLY A 242 -0.39 3.58 -42.88
C GLY A 242 -0.29 4.23 -44.26
N ASP A 243 -1.29 5.01 -44.64
CA ASP A 243 -1.33 5.74 -45.91
C ASP A 243 -0.86 7.21 -45.75
N GLY A 244 -0.90 7.98 -46.84
CA GLY A 244 -0.51 9.40 -46.84
C GLY A 244 -1.39 10.32 -45.97
N CYS A 245 -2.50 9.82 -45.44
CA CYS A 245 -3.40 10.52 -44.53
C CYS A 245 -3.32 10.00 -43.09
N SER A 246 -2.43 9.05 -42.80
CA SER A 246 -2.26 8.52 -41.46
C SER A 246 -1.50 9.48 -40.55
N ALA A 247 -2.05 9.73 -39.36
CA ALA A 247 -1.34 10.31 -38.23
C ALA A 247 -1.09 9.24 -37.16
N TYR A 248 0.09 9.31 -36.53
CA TYR A 248 0.56 8.26 -35.63
C TYR A 248 0.67 8.69 -34.17
N GLY A 249 0.64 9.97 -33.84
CA GLY A 249 0.97 10.44 -32.49
C GLY A 249 0.09 9.83 -31.39
N ASN A 250 -1.23 10.05 -31.46
CA ASN A 250 -2.16 9.49 -30.47
C ASN A 250 -2.31 7.97 -30.56
N ARG A 251 -2.16 7.39 -31.77
CA ARG A 251 -2.04 5.93 -31.95
C ARG A 251 -0.83 5.38 -31.19
N ASN A 252 0.35 5.96 -31.39
CA ASN A 252 1.60 5.50 -30.78
C ASN A 252 1.58 5.67 -29.27
N PHE A 253 1.02 6.78 -28.76
CA PHE A 253 0.78 6.92 -27.33
C PHE A 253 0.01 5.71 -26.78
N TRP A 254 -1.14 5.41 -27.38
CA TRP A 254 -2.00 4.31 -26.96
C TRP A 254 -1.31 2.94 -27.10
N VAL A 255 -0.62 2.70 -28.21
CA VAL A 255 0.12 1.44 -28.44
C VAL A 255 1.24 1.26 -27.42
N TYR A 256 2.07 2.27 -27.19
CA TYR A 256 3.18 2.19 -26.23
C TYR A 256 2.66 2.00 -24.80
N TYR A 257 1.60 2.73 -24.40
CA TYR A 257 1.01 2.56 -23.08
C TYR A 257 0.48 1.13 -22.89
N ASN A 258 -0.32 0.61 -23.84
CA ASN A 258 -0.80 -0.78 -23.81
C ASN A 258 0.33 -1.80 -23.73
N THR A 259 1.37 -1.59 -24.53
CA THR A 259 2.48 -2.54 -24.63
C THR A 259 3.32 -2.57 -23.36
N TRP A 260 3.51 -1.42 -22.70
CA TRP A 260 4.41 -1.29 -21.56
C TRP A 260 3.70 -1.44 -20.21
N PHE A 261 2.47 -0.96 -20.11
CA PHE A 261 1.77 -0.78 -18.84
C PHE A 261 0.36 -1.37 -18.83
N GLY A 262 -0.11 -1.94 -19.95
CA GLY A 262 -1.45 -2.51 -20.10
C GLY A 262 -2.50 -1.48 -20.51
N ASP A 263 -3.77 -1.88 -20.46
CA ASP A 263 -4.88 -1.05 -20.97
C ASP A 263 -4.93 0.32 -20.26
N PRO A 264 -4.80 1.46 -20.99
CA PRO A 264 -4.86 2.81 -20.42
C PRO A 264 -6.23 3.18 -19.83
N LEU A 265 -7.23 2.31 -20.00
CA LEU A 265 -8.56 2.40 -19.41
C LEU A 265 -8.79 1.41 -18.26
N ALA A 266 -7.89 0.43 -18.05
CA ALA A 266 -8.04 -0.55 -16.98
C ALA A 266 -7.95 0.12 -15.61
N GLY A 267 -8.79 -0.33 -14.67
CA GLY A 267 -8.78 0.15 -13.29
C GLY A 267 -9.16 1.63 -13.12
N GLY A 268 -9.81 2.27 -14.09
CA GLY A 268 -10.18 3.68 -14.02
C GLY A 268 -11.69 3.90 -13.97
N LEU A 269 -12.13 4.93 -13.24
CA LEU A 269 -13.48 5.47 -13.41
C LEU A 269 -13.63 6.08 -14.80
N ARG A 270 -14.77 5.85 -15.45
CA ARG A 270 -15.17 6.49 -16.70
C ARG A 270 -15.91 7.79 -16.38
N ASN A 271 -15.56 8.85 -17.12
CA ASN A 271 -16.21 10.16 -16.99
C ASN A 271 -16.25 10.69 -15.54
N ALA A 272 -15.16 10.51 -14.79
CA ALA A 272 -15.11 10.81 -13.36
C ALA A 272 -15.14 12.32 -13.03
N SER A 273 -14.84 13.15 -14.03
CA SER A 273 -14.97 14.61 -14.00
C SER A 273 -16.32 15.11 -14.54
N PHE A 274 -17.20 14.22 -14.99
CA PHE A 274 -18.52 14.52 -15.54
C PHE A 274 -18.54 15.47 -16.75
N GLU A 275 -17.38 15.76 -17.33
CA GLU A 275 -17.27 16.55 -18.56
C GLU A 275 -18.05 15.88 -19.69
N GLY A 276 -18.01 14.55 -19.78
CA GLY A 276 -18.76 13.71 -20.70
C GLY A 276 -20.27 13.63 -20.48
N GLY A 277 -20.84 14.39 -19.52
CA GLY A 277 -22.23 14.28 -19.10
C GLY A 277 -22.42 13.34 -17.90
N ASP A 278 -23.57 12.68 -17.80
CA ASP A 278 -23.91 11.71 -16.75
C ASP A 278 -23.66 10.25 -17.18
N ALA A 279 -23.13 10.02 -18.38
CA ALA A 279 -22.82 8.69 -18.88
C ALA A 279 -21.88 7.91 -17.93
N TYR A 280 -22.13 6.61 -17.80
CA TYR A 280 -21.42 5.63 -16.96
C TYR A 280 -21.63 5.79 -15.44
N TRP A 281 -22.36 6.81 -14.99
CA TRP A 281 -22.76 6.99 -13.60
C TRP A 281 -24.27 6.86 -13.50
N GLY A 282 -24.74 5.95 -12.67
CA GLY A 282 -26.16 5.66 -12.55
C GLY A 282 -26.54 5.19 -11.16
N GLU A 283 -27.80 4.82 -11.02
CA GLU A 283 -28.39 4.31 -9.78
C GLU A 283 -27.64 3.08 -9.27
N GLY A 284 -27.08 3.17 -8.06
CA GLY A 284 -26.38 2.05 -7.43
C GLY A 284 -27.33 1.09 -6.74
N ASN A 285 -28.23 1.61 -5.90
CA ASN A 285 -29.22 0.82 -5.18
C ASN A 285 -30.65 1.39 -5.29
N GLY A 286 -31.08 1.69 -6.52
CA GLY A 286 -32.43 2.12 -6.92
C GLY A 286 -32.55 3.63 -7.15
N PHE A 287 -33.77 4.09 -7.40
CA PHE A 287 -34.00 5.40 -8.02
C PHE A 287 -33.30 6.58 -7.32
N VAL A 288 -32.57 7.34 -8.13
CA VAL A 288 -31.97 8.63 -7.81
C VAL A 288 -32.18 9.55 -9.00
N ASN A 289 -32.58 10.79 -8.78
CA ASN A 289 -32.66 11.79 -9.83
C ASN A 289 -31.26 12.40 -10.03
N HIS A 290 -30.75 12.36 -11.26
CA HIS A 290 -29.40 12.82 -11.56
C HIS A 290 -29.29 13.52 -12.91
N VAL A 291 -28.34 14.45 -13.02
CA VAL A 291 -28.05 15.20 -14.25
C VAL A 291 -26.66 15.81 -14.19
N ALA A 292 -25.96 15.91 -15.32
CA ALA A 292 -24.73 16.69 -15.44
C ALA A 292 -25.03 18.12 -15.91
N TYR A 293 -24.52 19.12 -15.20
CA TYR A 293 -24.67 20.54 -15.54
C TYR A 293 -23.36 21.13 -16.03
N ARG A 294 -23.45 21.98 -17.06
CA ARG A 294 -22.32 22.77 -17.57
C ARG A 294 -22.32 24.18 -16.99
N ASP A 295 -21.58 24.38 -15.90
CA ASP A 295 -21.31 25.71 -15.36
C ASP A 295 -19.87 25.77 -14.80
N PRO A 296 -18.91 26.32 -15.58
CA PRO A 296 -17.53 26.48 -15.14
C PRO A 296 -17.36 27.38 -13.90
N GLY A 297 -18.36 28.22 -13.58
CA GLY A 297 -18.34 29.06 -12.37
C GLY A 297 -18.68 28.27 -11.09
N VAL A 298 -19.31 27.10 -11.24
CA VAL A 298 -19.71 26.22 -10.13
C VAL A 298 -18.84 24.97 -10.06
N ALA A 299 -18.46 24.38 -11.21
CA ALA A 299 -17.69 23.15 -11.31
C ALA A 299 -16.39 23.22 -10.49
N LYS A 300 -16.01 22.10 -9.84
CA LYS A 300 -14.78 22.01 -9.06
C LYS A 300 -13.57 21.90 -9.97
N SER A 301 -13.72 21.20 -11.08
CA SER A 301 -12.74 21.03 -12.15
C SER A 301 -13.45 21.15 -13.50
N GLY A 302 -12.74 21.62 -14.53
CA GLY A 302 -13.31 21.71 -15.87
C GLY A 302 -14.52 22.65 -15.97
N SER A 303 -15.56 22.21 -16.68
CA SER A 303 -16.77 22.97 -16.98
C SER A 303 -18.06 22.30 -16.53
N TRP A 304 -18.02 21.03 -16.10
CA TRP A 304 -19.19 20.25 -15.76
C TRP A 304 -19.12 19.68 -14.35
N TYR A 305 -20.29 19.40 -13.77
CA TYR A 305 -20.42 18.68 -12.50
C TYR A 305 -21.73 17.88 -12.51
N PHE A 306 -21.81 16.87 -11.66
CA PHE A 306 -22.98 16.01 -11.52
C PHE A 306 -23.85 16.51 -10.35
N ALA A 307 -25.16 16.59 -10.55
CA ALA A 307 -26.13 16.96 -9.54
C ALA A 307 -27.09 15.80 -9.29
N THR A 308 -27.31 15.45 -8.04
CA THR A 308 -28.06 14.27 -7.63
C THR A 308 -28.95 14.54 -6.42
N ASN A 309 -30.15 13.96 -6.41
CA ASN A 309 -31.04 13.95 -5.24
C ASN A 309 -31.96 12.72 -5.25
N THR A 310 -32.45 12.35 -4.06
CA THR A 310 -33.35 11.21 -3.87
C THR A 310 -34.45 11.52 -2.87
N PRO A 311 -35.71 11.05 -3.09
CA PRO A 311 -36.76 11.12 -2.07
C PRO A 311 -36.62 10.04 -0.98
N VAL A 312 -35.68 9.09 -1.12
CA VAL A 312 -35.50 7.97 -0.19
C VAL A 312 -34.06 7.99 0.34
N ALA A 313 -33.92 8.10 1.67
CA ALA A 313 -32.62 8.06 2.32
C ALA A 313 -31.93 6.70 2.11
N GLY A 314 -30.63 6.75 1.86
CA GLY A 314 -29.79 5.58 1.60
C GLY A 314 -29.75 5.14 0.13
N ARG A 315 -30.35 5.89 -0.80
CA ARG A 315 -30.15 5.65 -2.24
C ARG A 315 -28.78 6.14 -2.69
N SER A 316 -28.27 5.62 -3.79
CA SER A 316 -26.91 5.89 -4.24
C SER A 316 -26.78 6.03 -5.75
N ILE A 317 -25.71 6.71 -6.13
CA ILE A 317 -25.11 6.58 -7.45
C ILE A 317 -23.84 5.75 -7.36
N SER A 318 -23.52 4.99 -8.40
CA SER A 318 -22.31 4.18 -8.43
C SER A 318 -21.72 4.02 -9.82
N GLN A 319 -20.48 3.50 -9.84
CA GLN A 319 -19.85 2.98 -11.03
C GLN A 319 -19.01 1.75 -10.69
N ASP A 320 -19.21 0.68 -11.45
CA ASP A 320 -18.41 -0.53 -11.38
C ASP A 320 -17.25 -0.45 -12.36
N VAL A 321 -16.07 -0.83 -11.87
CA VAL A 321 -14.82 -0.91 -12.62
C VAL A 321 -14.40 -2.37 -12.64
N ALA A 322 -14.37 -2.97 -13.83
CA ALA A 322 -13.85 -4.32 -14.02
C ALA A 322 -12.33 -4.30 -13.75
N GLN A 323 -11.94 -4.80 -12.59
CA GLN A 323 -10.55 -4.82 -12.13
C GLN A 323 -10.37 -5.98 -11.16
N THR A 324 -9.52 -6.93 -11.53
CA THR A 324 -9.11 -8.00 -10.62
C THR A 324 -8.12 -7.45 -9.60
N THR A 325 -8.33 -7.79 -8.33
CA THR A 325 -7.44 -7.41 -7.22
C THR A 325 -7.03 -8.64 -6.41
N LYS A 326 -5.97 -8.49 -5.59
CA LYS A 326 -5.44 -9.53 -4.72
C LYS A 326 -5.39 -9.06 -3.26
N VAL A 327 -5.31 -10.03 -2.35
CA VAL A 327 -5.04 -9.76 -0.93
C VAL A 327 -3.76 -8.94 -0.81
N GLY A 328 -3.82 -7.85 -0.03
CA GLY A 328 -2.71 -6.91 0.12
C GLY A 328 -2.76 -5.71 -0.82
N ASP A 329 -3.67 -5.66 -1.79
CA ASP A 329 -3.95 -4.43 -2.53
C ASP A 329 -4.76 -3.44 -1.67
N GLN A 330 -4.72 -2.15 -2.01
CA GLN A 330 -5.57 -1.11 -1.42
C GLN A 330 -6.30 -0.35 -2.52
N LEU A 331 -7.59 -0.14 -2.30
CA LEU A 331 -8.41 0.78 -3.08
C LEU A 331 -8.43 2.12 -2.36
N SER A 332 -8.25 3.21 -3.10
CA SER A 332 -8.39 4.56 -2.59
C SER A 332 -9.30 5.33 -3.53
N ALA A 333 -10.46 5.74 -3.05
CA ALA A 333 -11.40 6.53 -3.81
C ALA A 333 -11.55 7.93 -3.21
N SER A 334 -11.82 8.92 -4.05
CA SER A 334 -12.19 10.25 -3.59
C SER A 334 -13.21 10.88 -4.50
N VAL A 335 -13.99 11.81 -3.96
CA VAL A 335 -14.94 12.62 -4.73
C VAL A 335 -15.08 13.99 -4.10
N TRP A 336 -15.23 15.03 -4.92
CA TRP A 336 -15.60 16.34 -4.42
C TRP A 336 -17.11 16.44 -4.31
N VAL A 337 -17.59 16.91 -3.16
CA VAL A 337 -19.02 17.10 -2.89
C VAL A 337 -19.31 18.52 -2.42
N ARG A 338 -20.52 19.00 -2.71
CA ARG A 338 -21.03 20.30 -2.26
C ARG A 338 -22.55 20.26 -2.20
N SER A 339 -23.16 20.86 -1.18
CA SER A 339 -24.60 21.08 -1.13
C SER A 339 -24.98 22.31 -1.97
N GLU A 340 -25.94 22.16 -2.89
CA GLU A 340 -26.45 23.24 -3.74
C GLU A 340 -26.93 24.44 -2.90
N SER A 341 -27.77 24.17 -1.91
CA SER A 341 -28.42 25.20 -1.10
C SER A 341 -27.52 25.80 -0.01
N GLY A 342 -26.34 25.20 0.20
CA GLY A 342 -25.47 25.49 1.33
C GLY A 342 -25.91 24.92 2.68
N ARG A 343 -27.11 24.35 2.78
CA ARG A 343 -27.56 23.62 3.98
C ARG A 343 -26.81 22.28 4.10
N PRO A 344 -26.62 21.75 5.32
CA PRO A 344 -25.99 20.44 5.52
C PRO A 344 -26.67 19.35 4.70
N PHE A 345 -25.90 18.65 3.88
CA PHE A 345 -26.34 17.45 3.16
C PHE A 345 -25.51 16.26 3.62
N VAL A 346 -26.15 15.22 4.15
CA VAL A 346 -25.48 14.06 4.76
C VAL A 346 -25.42 12.91 3.77
N GLY A 347 -24.28 12.24 3.70
CA GLY A 347 -24.08 11.07 2.84
C GLY A 347 -22.91 10.21 3.30
N SER A 348 -22.60 9.19 2.50
CA SER A 348 -21.46 8.30 2.72
C SER A 348 -20.80 7.92 1.40
N LEU A 349 -19.48 8.05 1.31
CA LEU A 349 -18.69 7.58 0.18
C LEU A 349 -18.18 6.17 0.49
N ALA A 350 -18.50 5.19 -0.35
CA ALA A 350 -18.10 3.80 -0.18
C ALA A 350 -17.28 3.30 -1.37
N VAL A 351 -16.34 2.41 -1.09
CA VAL A 351 -15.68 1.58 -2.11
C VAL A 351 -15.85 0.11 -1.75
N TRP A 352 -16.13 -0.72 -2.75
CA TRP A 352 -16.37 -2.15 -2.60
C TRP A 352 -15.39 -2.97 -3.43
N GLY A 353 -14.84 -4.03 -2.85
CA GLY A 353 -14.27 -5.17 -3.59
C GLY A 353 -15.38 -6.19 -3.87
N LEU A 354 -15.71 -6.38 -5.15
CA LEU A 354 -16.79 -7.25 -5.62
C LEU A 354 -16.21 -8.50 -6.30
N GLY A 355 -16.95 -9.61 -6.21
CA GLY A 355 -16.46 -10.94 -6.59
C GLY A 355 -15.79 -11.64 -5.39
N GLY A 356 -15.92 -12.97 -5.30
CA GLY A 356 -15.45 -13.72 -4.14
C GLY A 356 -16.19 -13.34 -2.85
N ILE A 357 -15.44 -13.07 -1.77
CA ILE A 357 -15.99 -12.56 -0.50
C ILE A 357 -16.03 -11.04 -0.58
N THR A 358 -17.22 -10.44 -0.71
CA THR A 358 -17.37 -8.98 -0.75
C THR A 358 -16.79 -8.31 0.50
N GLU A 359 -15.97 -7.27 0.29
CA GLU A 359 -15.50 -6.38 1.35
C GLU A 359 -15.71 -4.91 0.95
N GLN A 360 -15.90 -4.02 1.93
CA GLN A 360 -16.13 -2.60 1.68
C GLN A 360 -15.57 -1.71 2.79
N ALA A 361 -15.31 -0.46 2.43
CA ALA A 361 -15.06 0.63 3.38
C ALA A 361 -15.94 1.83 3.00
N ALA A 362 -16.34 2.61 4.00
CA ALA A 362 -17.16 3.79 3.79
C ALA A 362 -16.73 4.95 4.69
N THR A 363 -16.80 6.18 4.17
CA THR A 363 -16.52 7.42 4.90
C THR A 363 -17.77 8.29 4.91
N PRO A 364 -18.40 8.51 6.08
CA PRO A 364 -19.53 9.41 6.19
C PRO A 364 -19.08 10.86 5.98
N PHE A 365 -19.96 11.70 5.44
CA PHE A 365 -19.70 13.12 5.26
C PHE A 365 -20.94 13.99 5.50
N THR A 366 -20.69 15.28 5.72
CA THR A 366 -21.71 16.33 5.71
C THR A 366 -21.23 17.45 4.81
N ALA A 367 -21.81 17.56 3.61
CA ALA A 367 -21.49 18.57 2.63
C ALA A 367 -22.17 19.90 2.98
N ASN A 368 -21.49 21.01 2.67
CA ASN A 368 -22.01 22.37 2.84
C ASN A 368 -21.91 23.16 1.53
N GLY A 369 -22.09 24.48 1.58
CA GLY A 369 -22.07 25.34 0.38
C GLY A 369 -20.71 25.51 -0.29
N THR A 370 -19.66 24.85 0.19
CA THR A 370 -18.32 24.85 -0.40
C THR A 370 -17.93 23.44 -0.85
N TRP A 371 -17.08 23.34 -1.87
CA TRP A 371 -16.56 22.05 -2.32
C TRP A 371 -15.63 21.43 -1.28
N GLN A 372 -15.90 20.17 -0.94
CA GLN A 372 -15.13 19.40 0.03
C GLN A 372 -14.76 18.06 -0.61
N GLN A 373 -13.50 17.65 -0.51
CA GLN A 373 -13.08 16.34 -0.98
C GLN A 373 -13.31 15.30 0.11
N ILE A 374 -14.07 14.26 -0.21
CA ILE A 374 -14.28 13.09 0.64
C ILE A 374 -13.42 11.97 0.06
N SER A 375 -12.73 11.22 0.92
CA SER A 375 -11.89 10.10 0.51
C SER A 375 -12.19 8.88 1.36
N VAL A 376 -12.11 7.70 0.76
CA VAL A 376 -12.27 6.41 1.41
C VAL A 376 -11.17 5.47 0.93
N THR A 377 -10.64 4.66 1.84
CA THR A 377 -9.64 3.64 1.51
C THR A 377 -10.11 2.28 1.99
N LEU A 378 -10.02 1.28 1.12
CA LEU A 378 -10.31 -0.12 1.45
C LEU A 378 -9.02 -0.95 1.27
N PRO A 379 -8.38 -1.35 2.37
CA PRO A 379 -7.35 -2.37 2.35
C PRO A 379 -8.00 -3.72 2.03
N LEU A 380 -7.62 -4.36 0.92
CA LEU A 380 -8.22 -5.63 0.51
C LEU A 380 -7.60 -6.79 1.29
N ARG A 381 -8.47 -7.58 1.91
CA ARG A 381 -8.16 -8.73 2.77
C ARG A 381 -8.81 -10.02 2.27
N ALA A 382 -9.78 -9.91 1.37
CA ALA A 382 -10.35 -11.02 0.66
C ALA A 382 -9.68 -11.22 -0.71
N SER A 383 -9.84 -12.42 -1.27
CA SER A 383 -9.33 -12.78 -2.59
C SER A 383 -10.46 -12.95 -3.59
N ALA A 384 -10.08 -13.06 -4.87
CA ALA A 384 -10.98 -13.34 -6.00
C ALA A 384 -12.00 -12.23 -6.29
N HIS A 385 -11.66 -10.98 -6.02
CA HIS A 385 -12.38 -9.86 -6.59
C HIS A 385 -12.11 -9.73 -8.08
N ASP A 386 -13.15 -9.56 -8.87
CA ASP A 386 -13.08 -9.33 -10.32
C ASP A 386 -13.54 -7.92 -10.71
N SER A 387 -14.09 -7.17 -9.75
CA SER A 387 -14.64 -5.83 -9.95
C SER A 387 -14.54 -4.99 -8.68
N VAL A 388 -14.50 -3.68 -8.86
CA VAL A 388 -14.53 -2.69 -7.78
C VAL A 388 -15.67 -1.71 -8.03
N ARG A 389 -16.39 -1.34 -6.98
CA ARG A 389 -17.45 -0.31 -7.06
C ARG A 389 -17.07 0.91 -6.26
N LEU A 390 -17.18 2.09 -6.88
CA LEU A 390 -17.29 3.34 -6.14
C LEU A 390 -18.77 3.71 -6.03
N GLU A 391 -19.25 3.98 -4.82
CA GLU A 391 -20.65 4.26 -4.55
C GLU A 391 -20.82 5.43 -3.59
N LEU A 392 -21.74 6.33 -3.91
CA LEU A 392 -22.03 7.52 -3.13
C LEU A 392 -23.48 7.45 -2.63
N TYR A 393 -23.64 7.24 -1.32
CA TYR A 393 -24.94 7.17 -0.65
C TYR A 393 -25.42 8.55 -0.21
N GLU A 394 -26.67 8.84 -0.52
CA GLU A 394 -27.39 10.05 -0.11
C GLU A 394 -28.29 9.72 1.08
N LEU A 395 -27.98 10.28 2.26
CA LEU A 395 -28.77 10.08 3.49
C LEU A 395 -29.77 11.22 3.71
N SER A 396 -29.49 12.40 3.18
CA SER A 396 -30.43 13.50 3.09
C SER A 396 -31.42 13.28 1.94
N THR A 397 -32.70 13.51 2.17
CA THR A 397 -33.76 13.44 1.14
C THR A 397 -34.23 14.80 0.63
N ASP A 398 -33.78 15.88 1.28
CA ASP A 398 -34.14 17.25 0.93
C ASP A 398 -32.90 18.01 0.43
N GLY A 399 -32.97 18.50 -0.80
CA GLY A 399 -31.90 19.26 -1.45
C GLY A 399 -31.11 18.45 -2.49
N THR A 400 -30.17 19.12 -3.16
CA THR A 400 -29.34 18.53 -4.23
C THR A 400 -27.88 18.50 -3.81
N LEU A 401 -27.24 17.35 -4.02
CA LEU A 401 -25.81 17.17 -3.87
C LEU A 401 -25.12 17.39 -5.21
N PHE A 402 -24.13 18.26 -5.24
CA PHE A 402 -23.21 18.40 -6.37
C PHE A 402 -21.98 17.53 -6.13
N VAL A 403 -21.52 16.88 -7.20
CA VAL A 403 -20.48 15.87 -7.21
C VAL A 403 -19.55 16.16 -8.39
N ASP A 404 -18.24 16.13 -8.18
CA ASP A 404 -17.26 16.39 -9.24
C ASP A 404 -15.91 15.70 -8.93
N ALA A 405 -15.08 15.55 -9.97
CA ALA A 405 -13.70 15.09 -9.91
C ALA A 405 -13.51 13.84 -9.04
N ALA A 406 -14.34 12.82 -9.31
CA ALA A 406 -14.20 11.51 -8.69
C ALA A 406 -12.88 10.85 -9.12
N SER A 407 -12.32 10.03 -8.25
CA SER A 407 -11.10 9.28 -8.50
C SER A 407 -11.19 7.91 -7.84
N LEU A 408 -10.68 6.88 -8.52
CA LEU A 408 -10.41 5.58 -7.94
C LEU A 408 -8.96 5.23 -8.26
N ARG A 409 -8.20 4.83 -7.26
CA ARG A 409 -6.78 4.47 -7.34
C ARG A 409 -6.55 3.13 -6.69
N PHE A 410 -5.57 2.41 -7.22
CA PHE A 410 -5.14 1.11 -6.75
C PHE A 410 -3.71 1.24 -6.24
N GLY A 411 -3.45 0.67 -5.07
CA GLY A 411 -2.14 0.72 -4.43
C GLY A 411 -1.87 -0.53 -3.62
N GLN A 412 -0.83 -0.49 -2.79
CA GLN A 412 -0.56 -1.53 -1.80
C GLN A 412 -1.17 -1.13 -0.46
N ALA A 413 -1.87 -2.06 0.17
CA ALA A 413 -2.37 -1.86 1.51
C ALA A 413 -1.21 -1.89 2.51
N PRO A 414 -1.35 -1.16 3.64
CA PRO A 414 -0.56 -1.41 4.81
C PRO A 414 -0.61 -2.90 5.18
N PRO A 415 0.52 -3.48 5.62
CA PRO A 415 0.56 -4.85 6.12
C PRO A 415 -0.50 -5.08 7.18
N LEU A 416 -1.04 -6.30 7.23
CA LEU A 416 -1.92 -6.71 8.34
C LEU A 416 -1.19 -6.54 9.68
N GLN A 417 -1.76 -5.75 10.59
CA GLN A 417 -1.26 -5.62 11.96
C GLN A 417 -1.32 -6.96 12.70
N ASN A 418 -2.39 -7.72 12.49
CA ASN A 418 -2.55 -9.07 13.03
C ASN A 418 -2.64 -10.10 11.90
N GLN A 419 -1.62 -10.94 11.81
CA GLN A 419 -1.47 -12.00 10.82
C GLN A 419 -2.26 -13.26 11.21
N LEU A 420 -2.77 -13.35 12.45
CA LEU A 420 -3.60 -14.48 12.87
C LEU A 420 -4.95 -14.45 12.16
N VAL A 421 -5.38 -15.62 11.68
CA VAL A 421 -6.75 -15.82 11.23
C VAL A 421 -7.61 -16.22 12.42
N VAL A 422 -8.74 -15.52 12.61
CA VAL A 422 -9.68 -15.70 13.73
C VAL A 422 -8.96 -15.60 15.10
N PRO A 423 -8.33 -14.46 15.41
CA PRO A 423 -7.51 -14.28 16.62
C PRO A 423 -8.26 -14.42 17.94
N SER A 424 -9.53 -14.01 17.97
CA SER A 424 -10.40 -14.01 19.16
C SER A 424 -11.50 -15.09 19.13
N PHE A 425 -11.43 -16.03 18.18
CA PHE A 425 -12.37 -17.16 18.11
C PHE A 425 -13.86 -16.82 17.96
N GLU A 426 -14.16 -15.57 17.57
CA GLU A 426 -15.52 -15.08 17.35
C GLU A 426 -16.25 -15.90 16.27
N GLY A 427 -17.17 -16.76 16.74
CA GLY A 427 -18.03 -17.60 15.90
C GLY A 427 -17.42 -18.91 15.39
N ALA A 428 -16.09 -19.08 15.42
CA ALA A 428 -15.44 -20.30 14.89
C ALA A 428 -14.01 -20.52 15.42
N LEU A 429 -13.51 -21.76 15.29
CA LEU A 429 -12.09 -22.07 15.50
C LEU A 429 -11.18 -21.57 14.36
N GLY A 430 -11.73 -21.31 13.16
CA GLY A 430 -10.92 -20.97 11.99
C GLY A 430 -9.89 -22.06 11.65
N PRO A 431 -8.67 -21.68 11.22
CA PRO A 431 -7.60 -22.63 10.88
C PRO A 431 -6.84 -23.19 12.09
N TRP A 432 -7.26 -22.87 13.33
CA TRP A 432 -6.65 -23.44 14.52
C TRP A 432 -6.91 -24.94 14.63
N GLY A 433 -5.84 -25.71 14.41
CA GLY A 433 -5.83 -27.16 14.37
C GLY A 433 -4.77 -27.78 15.28
N PRO A 434 -4.70 -29.10 15.38
CA PRO A 434 -3.65 -29.77 16.14
C PRO A 434 -2.29 -29.52 15.46
N GLY A 435 -1.32 -28.99 16.22
CA GLY A 435 0.02 -28.69 15.73
C GLY A 435 0.98 -29.87 15.89
N ASN A 436 1.00 -30.47 17.08
CA ASN A 436 1.78 -31.64 17.44
C ASN A 436 0.87 -32.70 18.05
N GLY A 437 0.28 -33.54 17.20
CA GLY A 437 -0.66 -34.59 17.59
C GLY A 437 -1.98 -34.09 18.14
N PHE A 438 -2.83 -35.02 18.58
CA PHE A 438 -4.22 -34.73 18.89
C PHE A 438 -4.39 -33.80 20.10
N VAL A 439 -5.25 -32.79 19.92
CA VAL A 439 -5.78 -31.91 20.96
C VAL A 439 -7.29 -31.84 20.76
N ASN A 440 -8.03 -32.10 21.83
CA ASN A 440 -9.45 -31.83 21.87
C ASN A 440 -9.65 -30.31 21.98
N ARG A 441 -10.48 -29.74 21.10
CA ARG A 441 -10.66 -28.29 20.98
C ARG A 441 -12.07 -27.92 20.55
N THR A 442 -12.58 -26.84 21.09
CA THR A 442 -13.87 -26.25 20.71
C THR A 442 -13.85 -24.74 20.98
N VAL A 443 -14.86 -24.03 20.49
CA VAL A 443 -15.15 -22.64 20.89
C VAL A 443 -16.44 -22.59 21.69
N TYR A 444 -16.53 -21.62 22.60
CA TYR A 444 -17.72 -21.37 23.43
C TYR A 444 -18.17 -19.93 23.26
N ASN A 445 -19.49 -19.71 23.16
CA ASN A 445 -20.10 -18.38 23.18
C ASN A 445 -20.61 -18.06 24.60
N ASN A 446 -19.81 -17.32 25.37
CA ASN A 446 -20.15 -16.82 26.68
C ASN A 446 -19.33 -15.57 27.01
N ALA A 447 -19.96 -14.40 26.88
CA ALA A 447 -19.35 -13.09 27.12
C ALA A 447 -18.87 -12.86 28.56
N GLN A 448 -19.41 -13.58 29.55
CA GLN A 448 -18.96 -13.45 30.94
C GLN A 448 -17.60 -14.11 31.18
N ASN A 449 -17.25 -15.09 30.34
CA ASN A 449 -16.00 -15.85 30.46
C ASN A 449 -14.94 -15.44 29.44
N ALA A 450 -15.36 -14.95 28.28
CA ALA A 450 -14.46 -14.45 27.24
C ALA A 450 -13.60 -13.29 27.76
N HIS A 451 -12.39 -13.12 27.21
CA HIS A 451 -11.55 -11.98 27.53
C HIS A 451 -12.09 -10.72 26.84
N SER A 452 -12.51 -10.86 25.58
CA SER A 452 -13.22 -9.84 24.80
C SER A 452 -14.35 -10.47 24.00
N GLY A 453 -15.25 -9.64 23.47
CA GLY A 453 -16.34 -10.12 22.63
C GLY A 453 -17.27 -11.09 23.36
N SER A 454 -17.50 -12.25 22.78
CA SER A 454 -18.37 -13.27 23.36
C SER A 454 -17.84 -14.68 23.20
N TRP A 455 -16.76 -14.90 22.46
CA TRP A 455 -16.25 -16.23 22.18
C TRP A 455 -14.84 -16.45 22.70
N TYR A 456 -14.50 -17.70 23.00
CA TYR A 456 -13.14 -18.11 23.34
C TYR A 456 -12.93 -19.57 22.95
N ALA A 457 -11.67 -19.96 22.71
CA ALA A 457 -11.30 -21.35 22.49
C ALA A 457 -11.04 -22.06 23.81
N ALA A 458 -11.42 -23.34 23.87
CA ALA A 458 -11.09 -24.25 24.97
C ALA A 458 -10.41 -25.49 24.40
N MET A 459 -9.31 -25.90 25.02
CA MET A 459 -8.49 -27.01 24.56
C MET A 459 -7.93 -27.85 25.70
N ASN A 460 -7.88 -29.17 25.51
CA ASN A 460 -7.23 -30.09 26.43
C ASN A 460 -6.65 -31.31 25.71
N THR A 461 -5.81 -32.04 26.44
CA THR A 461 -5.14 -33.25 25.95
C THR A 461 -4.75 -34.12 27.13
N ASP A 462 -4.72 -35.43 26.92
CA ASP A 462 -4.25 -36.44 27.87
C ASP A 462 -2.72 -36.69 27.77
N VAL A 463 -2.08 -36.21 26.70
CA VAL A 463 -0.65 -36.38 26.45
C VAL A 463 0.07 -35.04 26.58
N ALA A 464 1.02 -34.95 27.52
CA ALA A 464 1.86 -33.77 27.67
C ALA A 464 2.68 -33.50 26.40
N GLY A 465 2.78 -32.24 25.99
CA GLY A 465 3.51 -31.79 24.81
C GLY A 465 2.67 -31.72 23.52
N ARG A 466 1.37 -31.99 23.56
CA ARG A 466 0.47 -31.73 22.42
C ARG A 466 0.15 -30.26 22.29
N SER A 467 -0.23 -29.82 21.10
CA SER A 467 -0.37 -28.40 20.81
C SER A 467 -1.51 -28.05 19.86
N LEU A 468 -1.98 -26.81 19.98
CA LEU A 468 -2.87 -26.13 19.04
C LEU A 468 -2.05 -25.14 18.21
N ALA A 469 -2.24 -25.09 16.90
CA ALA A 469 -1.51 -24.20 16.00
C ALA A 469 -2.37 -23.75 14.80
N GLN A 470 -1.92 -22.69 14.13
CA GLN A 470 -2.29 -22.41 12.74
C GLN A 470 -1.01 -22.16 11.93
N VAL A 471 -1.10 -22.29 10.61
CA VAL A 471 0.00 -21.96 9.68
C VAL A 471 -0.45 -20.80 8.83
N ILE A 472 0.41 -19.79 8.70
CA ILE A 472 0.14 -18.52 8.05
C ILE A 472 1.19 -18.33 6.97
N ASP A 473 0.75 -18.15 5.73
CA ASP A 473 1.64 -17.87 4.61
C ASP A 473 2.08 -16.40 4.66
N VAL A 474 3.36 -16.19 4.93
CA VAL A 474 4.00 -14.86 5.00
C VAL A 474 5.48 -15.04 4.69
N THR A 475 6.09 -14.05 4.04
CA THR A 475 7.49 -14.12 3.61
C THR A 475 8.38 -13.10 4.34
N PRO A 476 8.70 -13.34 5.64
CA PRO A 476 9.61 -12.48 6.39
C PRO A 476 10.97 -12.33 5.71
N ALA A 477 11.51 -11.12 5.75
CA ALA A 477 12.92 -10.88 5.42
C ALA A 477 13.82 -11.32 6.58
N ALA A 478 15.07 -11.67 6.27
CA ALA A 478 16.06 -11.92 7.31
C ALA A 478 16.29 -10.62 8.12
N GLY A 479 16.18 -10.71 9.45
CA GLY A 479 16.22 -9.57 10.36
C GLY A 479 14.85 -8.96 10.70
N ASP A 480 13.75 -9.44 10.11
CA ASP A 480 12.42 -9.09 10.58
C ASP A 480 12.17 -9.69 11.97
N GLU A 481 11.44 -8.97 12.82
CA GLU A 481 11.04 -9.45 14.14
C GLU A 481 9.51 -9.55 14.19
N TYR A 482 9.00 -10.66 14.74
CA TYR A 482 7.56 -10.88 14.90
C TYR A 482 7.21 -11.20 16.34
N SER A 483 6.08 -10.66 16.81
CA SER A 483 5.59 -10.88 18.17
C SER A 483 4.24 -11.58 18.13
N LEU A 484 4.18 -12.76 18.76
CA LEU A 484 2.96 -13.52 19.00
C LEU A 484 2.52 -13.29 20.44
N SER A 485 1.27 -12.93 20.64
CA SER A 485 0.63 -12.90 21.95
C SER A 485 -0.73 -13.58 21.93
N ILE A 486 -1.15 -14.11 23.07
CA ILE A 486 -2.49 -14.66 23.26
C ILE A 486 -2.85 -14.62 24.75
N TRP A 487 -4.11 -14.36 25.07
CA TRP A 487 -4.60 -14.44 26.45
C TRP A 487 -4.92 -15.88 26.79
N LEU A 488 -4.44 -16.34 27.94
CA LEU A 488 -4.62 -17.70 28.42
C LEU A 488 -5.12 -17.72 29.86
N ARG A 489 -6.00 -18.68 30.18
CA ARG A 489 -6.40 -19.04 31.54
C ARG A 489 -6.78 -20.51 31.61
N THR A 490 -6.90 -21.08 32.80
CA THR A 490 -7.59 -22.36 32.98
C THR A 490 -9.06 -22.15 33.31
N GLU A 491 -9.89 -23.16 33.01
CA GLU A 491 -11.30 -23.19 33.42
C GLU A 491 -11.47 -23.30 34.93
N ASP A 492 -10.49 -23.90 35.63
CA ASP A 492 -10.62 -24.26 37.04
C ASP A 492 -10.44 -23.04 37.95
N PRO A 493 -11.44 -22.74 38.80
CA PRO A 493 -11.37 -21.61 39.71
C PRO A 493 -10.41 -21.83 40.89
N ASP A 494 -9.97 -23.06 41.17
CA ASP A 494 -9.05 -23.35 42.27
C ASP A 494 -7.64 -22.78 41.97
N PRO A 495 -7.11 -21.84 42.78
CA PRO A 495 -5.80 -21.24 42.56
C PRO A 495 -4.62 -22.23 42.58
N SER A 496 -4.81 -23.41 43.18
CA SER A 496 -3.83 -24.49 43.21
C SER A 496 -3.79 -25.32 41.92
N ARG A 497 -4.85 -25.27 41.11
CA ARG A 497 -5.01 -26.01 39.86
C ARG A 497 -4.64 -25.11 38.69
N LYS A 498 -3.34 -25.05 38.40
CA LYS A 498 -2.82 -24.25 37.28
C LYS A 498 -2.57 -25.10 36.05
N MET A 499 -2.61 -24.47 34.89
CA MET A 499 -2.15 -25.05 33.65
C MET A 499 -0.81 -24.47 33.22
N SER A 500 0.08 -25.32 32.73
CA SER A 500 1.39 -24.93 32.21
C SER A 500 1.58 -25.38 30.76
N GLY A 501 2.40 -24.62 30.05
CA GLY A 501 2.66 -24.84 28.64
C GLY A 501 3.73 -23.92 28.09
N ARG A 502 3.83 -23.87 26.76
CA ARG A 502 4.76 -23.00 26.04
C ARG A 502 4.08 -22.40 24.81
N LEU A 503 4.13 -21.09 24.68
CA LEU A 503 3.74 -20.36 23.46
C LEU A 503 4.97 -20.26 22.57
N VAL A 504 4.88 -20.71 21.32
CA VAL A 504 6.00 -20.77 20.38
C VAL A 504 5.57 -20.11 19.07
N LEU A 505 6.46 -19.32 18.48
CA LEU A 505 6.31 -18.82 17.12
C LEU A 505 7.43 -19.38 16.25
N TRP A 506 7.05 -20.19 15.26
CA TRP A 506 7.98 -20.76 14.29
C TRP A 506 7.98 -19.96 12.97
N GLY A 507 9.15 -19.78 12.38
CA GLY A 507 9.35 -19.45 10.97
C GLY A 507 9.79 -20.68 10.19
N LEU A 508 9.04 -21.05 9.16
CA LEU A 508 9.22 -22.27 8.36
C LEU A 508 9.52 -21.95 6.89
N GLY A 509 10.05 -22.92 6.14
CA GLY A 509 10.33 -22.82 4.69
C GLY A 509 11.78 -22.50 4.34
N GLY A 510 12.53 -21.87 5.25
CA GLY A 510 13.96 -21.62 5.08
C GLY A 510 14.83 -22.87 5.21
N ALA A 511 16.14 -22.70 5.05
CA ALA A 511 17.12 -23.79 5.18
C ALA A 511 17.04 -24.50 6.55
N THR A 512 16.77 -23.74 7.60
CA THR A 512 16.47 -24.23 8.95
C THR A 512 15.27 -23.48 9.53
N PRO A 513 14.38 -24.15 10.29
CA PRO A 513 13.33 -23.46 11.01
C PRO A 513 13.90 -22.48 12.04
N VAL A 514 13.30 -21.31 12.13
CA VAL A 514 13.55 -20.32 13.19
C VAL A 514 12.44 -20.45 14.22
N GLN A 515 12.75 -20.36 15.51
CA GLN A 515 11.70 -20.31 16.55
C GLN A 515 12.19 -19.61 17.81
N ASN A 516 11.25 -19.03 18.54
CA ASN A 516 11.39 -18.70 19.95
C ASN A 516 10.14 -19.15 20.70
N GLY A 517 10.20 -19.24 22.04
CA GLY A 517 9.04 -19.64 22.82
C GLY A 517 9.09 -19.31 24.31
N THR A 518 7.98 -18.81 24.83
CA THR A 518 7.77 -18.39 26.21
C THR A 518 6.98 -19.44 26.99
N ASN A 519 7.53 -19.91 28.11
CA ASN A 519 6.81 -20.81 29.02
C ASN A 519 5.75 -20.02 29.80
N PHE A 520 4.62 -20.65 30.10
CA PHE A 520 3.57 -20.05 30.92
C PHE A 520 3.05 -21.01 31.98
N THR A 521 2.54 -20.43 33.06
CA THR A 521 1.72 -21.11 34.06
C THR A 521 0.56 -20.18 34.42
N VAL A 522 -0.68 -20.58 34.09
CA VAL A 522 -1.88 -19.74 34.21
C VAL A 522 -2.90 -20.34 35.18
N GLY A 523 -3.58 -19.46 35.93
CA GLY A 523 -4.71 -19.79 36.79
C GLY A 523 -6.05 -19.39 36.14
N ALA A 524 -7.07 -19.14 36.96
CA ALA A 524 -8.40 -18.73 36.49
C ALA A 524 -8.46 -17.29 35.94
N THR A 525 -7.43 -16.47 36.16
CA THR A 525 -7.37 -15.10 35.63
C THR A 525 -6.72 -15.10 34.25
N TRP A 526 -7.36 -14.43 33.29
CA TRP A 526 -6.77 -14.18 31.97
C TRP A 526 -5.40 -13.54 32.10
N THR A 527 -4.40 -14.20 31.50
CA THR A 527 -3.00 -13.77 31.51
C THR A 527 -2.51 -13.72 30.08
N LYS A 528 -2.02 -12.56 29.64
CA LYS A 528 -1.42 -12.42 28.32
C LYS A 528 -0.03 -13.06 28.31
N VAL A 529 0.17 -14.00 27.39
CA VAL A 529 1.48 -14.61 27.13
C VAL A 529 2.00 -14.06 25.82
N THR A 530 3.29 -13.74 25.72
CA THR A 530 3.90 -13.15 24.53
C THR A 530 5.24 -13.82 24.25
N VAL A 531 5.55 -14.01 22.98
CA VAL A 531 6.86 -14.44 22.48
C VAL A 531 7.24 -13.56 21.29
N THR A 532 8.51 -13.15 21.28
CA THR A 532 9.13 -12.41 20.19
C THR A 532 10.09 -13.34 19.45
N THR A 533 10.07 -13.36 18.12
CA THR A 533 10.97 -14.21 17.32
C THR A 533 11.66 -13.37 16.26
N ASP A 534 13.00 -13.29 16.32
CA ASP A 534 13.85 -12.75 15.27
C ASP A 534 14.00 -13.72 14.11
N MET A 535 13.68 -13.29 12.89
CA MET A 535 13.83 -14.06 11.66
C MET A 535 15.30 -14.07 11.23
N THR A 536 16.11 -14.87 11.91
CA THR A 536 17.57 -14.94 11.68
C THR A 536 17.98 -15.59 10.36
N GLN A 537 17.03 -16.17 9.62
CA GLN A 537 17.28 -16.89 8.36
C GLN A 537 16.45 -16.30 7.22
N SER A 538 17.00 -16.33 6.00
CA SER A 538 16.27 -15.98 4.77
C SER A 538 15.44 -17.16 4.26
N GLY A 539 14.45 -16.87 3.41
CA GLY A 539 13.65 -17.89 2.72
C GLY A 539 12.53 -18.49 3.56
N ILE A 540 12.19 -17.84 4.69
CA ILE A 540 10.97 -18.17 5.44
C ILE A 540 9.75 -17.85 4.58
N THR A 541 8.84 -18.80 4.47
CA THR A 541 7.60 -18.67 3.67
C THR A 541 6.34 -18.83 4.51
N GLN A 542 6.48 -19.24 5.77
CA GLN A 542 5.35 -19.42 6.68
C GLN A 542 5.73 -19.05 8.12
N LEU A 543 4.76 -18.50 8.85
CA LEU A 543 4.76 -18.44 10.31
C LEU A 543 3.79 -19.46 10.88
N LYS A 544 4.18 -20.12 11.97
CA LYS A 544 3.32 -21.07 12.70
C LYS A 544 3.28 -20.69 14.18
N PRO A 545 2.29 -19.92 14.63
CA PRO A 545 1.99 -19.75 16.05
C PRO A 545 1.48 -21.06 16.65
N GLU A 546 2.01 -21.47 17.80
CA GLU A 546 1.74 -22.77 18.39
C GLU A 546 1.71 -22.73 19.93
N ILE A 547 0.68 -23.33 20.52
CA ILE A 547 0.44 -23.38 21.97
C ILE A 547 0.61 -24.82 22.43
N TYR A 548 1.73 -25.11 23.09
CA TYR A 548 2.00 -26.42 23.69
C TYR A 548 1.41 -26.50 25.10
N MET A 549 0.74 -27.60 25.41
CA MET A 549 0.27 -27.92 26.76
C MET A 549 1.21 -28.94 27.40
N THR A 550 1.87 -28.58 28.50
CA THR A 550 2.73 -29.52 29.25
C THR A 550 2.00 -30.16 30.43
N SER A 551 0.98 -29.48 30.96
CA SER A 551 0.04 -30.07 31.93
C SER A 551 -1.22 -30.58 31.24
N THR A 552 -1.73 -31.73 31.67
CA THR A 552 -2.89 -32.42 31.06
C THR A 552 -4.10 -32.51 31.99
N SER A 553 -4.01 -31.94 33.19
CA SER A 553 -4.99 -32.15 34.26
C SER A 553 -6.24 -31.27 34.17
N ASN A 554 -6.35 -30.40 33.15
CA ASN A 554 -7.40 -29.39 33.05
C ASN A 554 -7.60 -28.90 31.60
N THR A 555 -8.55 -27.99 31.41
CA THR A 555 -8.78 -27.30 30.13
C THR A 555 -8.16 -25.90 30.11
N LEU A 556 -7.43 -25.62 29.04
CA LEU A 556 -6.83 -24.31 28.74
C LEU A 556 -7.82 -23.53 27.89
N TRP A 557 -8.10 -22.29 28.29
CA TRP A 557 -8.82 -21.35 27.46
C TRP A 557 -7.86 -20.35 26.82
N ALA A 558 -8.18 -19.97 25.58
CA ALA A 558 -7.43 -19.02 24.79
C ALA A 558 -8.35 -18.02 24.11
N ASP A 559 -7.91 -16.77 24.06
CA ASP A 559 -8.64 -15.67 23.45
C ASP A 559 -7.70 -14.52 23.04
N ASP A 560 -8.18 -13.61 22.19
CA ASP A 560 -7.52 -12.36 21.79
C ASP A 560 -6.05 -12.52 21.40
N GLY A 561 -5.79 -13.43 20.46
CA GLY A 561 -4.48 -13.61 19.86
C GLY A 561 -4.04 -12.40 19.03
N SER A 562 -2.73 -12.14 18.97
CA SER A 562 -2.15 -11.22 18.00
C SER A 562 -0.80 -11.73 17.50
N LEU A 563 -0.58 -11.69 16.19
CA LEU A 563 0.72 -11.94 15.56
C LEU A 563 1.04 -10.76 14.65
N GLY A 564 1.94 -9.88 15.09
CA GLY A 564 2.35 -8.70 14.33
C GLY A 564 3.83 -8.72 13.99
N LYS A 565 4.20 -8.11 12.87
CA LYS A 565 5.59 -7.73 12.61
C LYS A 565 5.90 -6.52 13.49
N ASN A 566 6.99 -6.58 14.26
CA ASN A 566 7.51 -5.40 14.92
C ASN A 566 8.00 -4.45 13.83
N ILE A 567 7.38 -3.27 13.72
CA ILE A 567 7.81 -2.29 12.73
C ILE A 567 9.12 -1.62 13.14
N LEU A 568 9.49 -1.68 14.43
CA LEU A 568 10.77 -1.17 14.91
C LEU A 568 11.95 -1.94 14.33
N GLN A 569 13.02 -1.22 13.99
CA GLN A 569 14.31 -1.79 13.63
C GLN A 569 15.11 -2.04 14.89
N SER A 570 15.64 -3.26 15.03
CA SER A 570 16.50 -3.67 16.15
C SER A 570 15.87 -3.38 17.52
N GLY A 571 14.57 -3.66 17.67
CA GLY A 571 13.82 -3.43 18.90
C GLY A 571 14.23 -4.34 20.05
N SER A 572 14.68 -5.57 19.75
CA SER A 572 15.30 -6.51 20.69
C SER A 572 16.77 -6.22 21.00
N PHE A 573 17.45 -5.42 20.18
CA PHE A 573 18.90 -5.16 20.26
C PHE A 573 19.81 -6.40 20.10
N GLU A 574 19.28 -7.59 19.79
CA GLU A 574 20.03 -8.85 19.67
C GLU A 574 21.10 -8.86 18.55
N GLY A 575 20.99 -7.93 17.59
CA GLY A 575 22.04 -7.67 16.60
C GLY A 575 23.27 -6.94 17.15
N GLY A 576 23.30 -6.63 18.45
CA GLY A 576 24.36 -5.84 19.08
C GLY A 576 24.44 -4.41 18.52
N THR A 577 23.34 -3.90 17.99
CA THR A 577 23.28 -2.66 17.20
C THR A 577 22.15 -1.74 17.65
N PHE A 578 22.39 -0.44 17.52
CA PHE A 578 21.41 0.62 17.74
C PHE A 578 20.85 1.18 16.43
N ALA A 579 20.91 0.39 15.34
CA ALA A 579 20.45 0.80 14.03
C ALA A 579 18.99 1.30 14.07
N GLY A 580 18.76 2.48 13.47
CA GLY A 580 17.44 3.13 13.43
C GLY A 580 17.08 3.93 14.70
N TRP A 581 17.82 3.80 15.80
CA TRP A 581 17.55 4.51 17.05
C TRP A 581 18.45 5.73 17.22
N GLY A 582 17.94 6.76 17.89
CA GLY A 582 18.70 7.93 18.25
C GLY A 582 18.00 8.84 19.25
N ALA A 583 18.57 10.01 19.48
CA ALA A 583 17.92 11.03 20.30
C ALA A 583 16.64 11.53 19.61
N GLY A 584 15.52 11.49 20.32
CA GLY A 584 14.25 12.06 19.88
C GLY A 584 14.12 13.54 20.23
N ASN A 585 14.37 13.85 21.50
CA ASN A 585 14.42 15.20 22.06
C ASN A 585 15.74 15.40 22.83
N GLY A 586 16.41 16.52 22.58
CA GLY A 586 17.66 16.87 23.24
C GLY A 586 18.81 15.90 22.93
N THR A 587 19.62 15.60 23.94
CA THR A 587 20.82 14.78 23.81
C THR A 587 20.84 13.70 24.89
N ILE A 588 21.06 12.47 24.47
CA ILE A 588 21.19 11.29 25.33
C ILE A 588 22.52 10.60 25.04
N ASN A 589 23.03 9.86 26.03
CA ASN A 589 24.05 8.84 25.78
C ASN A 589 23.32 7.50 25.57
N GLN A 590 23.75 6.71 24.60
CA GLN A 590 23.13 5.43 24.28
C GLN A 590 24.19 4.38 23.91
N ALA A 591 24.04 3.16 24.40
CA ALA A 591 24.88 2.01 24.02
C ALA A 591 24.11 0.68 24.13
N VAL A 592 24.43 -0.30 23.28
CA VAL A 592 23.95 -1.68 23.41
C VAL A 592 25.00 -2.51 24.14
N TYR A 593 24.58 -3.34 25.09
CA TYR A 593 25.45 -4.17 25.91
C TYR A 593 25.14 -5.67 25.73
N ASP A 594 26.18 -6.49 25.65
CA ASP A 594 26.09 -7.96 25.81
C ASP A 594 25.95 -8.28 27.31
N SER A 595 24.93 -9.07 27.65
CA SER A 595 24.54 -9.44 29.02
C SER A 595 25.67 -10.10 29.80
N ARG A 596 26.47 -10.95 29.14
CA ARG A 596 27.58 -11.67 29.78
C ARG A 596 28.69 -10.71 30.14
N THR A 597 28.97 -9.75 29.25
CA THR A 597 30.04 -8.76 29.46
C THR A 597 29.63 -7.69 30.47
N ALA A 598 28.36 -7.26 30.44
CA ALA A 598 27.82 -6.26 31.36
C ALA A 598 27.50 -6.83 32.75
N GLY A 599 27.38 -8.16 32.89
CA GLY A 599 26.95 -8.80 34.14
C GLY A 599 25.49 -8.50 34.49
N VAL A 600 24.68 -8.12 33.50
CA VAL A 600 23.26 -7.80 33.63
C VAL A 600 22.51 -8.70 32.67
N GLN A 601 21.54 -9.46 33.18
CA GLN A 601 20.70 -10.29 32.33
C GLN A 601 19.69 -9.40 31.59
N ALA A 602 19.73 -9.43 30.25
CA ALA A 602 18.68 -8.90 29.38
C ALA A 602 17.31 -9.50 29.73
N HIS A 603 16.23 -8.82 29.34
CA HIS A 603 14.89 -9.36 29.54
C HIS A 603 14.66 -10.56 28.59
N ASP A 604 14.98 -10.40 27.32
CA ASP A 604 15.03 -11.48 26.34
C ASP A 604 16.41 -11.54 25.67
N GLY A 605 16.81 -12.72 25.18
CA GLY A 605 18.08 -12.87 24.48
C GLY A 605 19.34 -12.55 25.31
N ASN A 606 20.34 -11.94 24.67
CA ASN A 606 21.65 -11.65 25.24
C ASN A 606 22.02 -10.17 25.24
N PHE A 607 21.28 -9.29 24.59
CA PHE A 607 21.61 -7.88 24.45
C PHE A 607 20.52 -7.00 25.02
N PHE A 608 20.90 -5.80 25.48
CA PHE A 608 19.95 -4.78 25.88
C PHE A 608 20.54 -3.39 25.60
N ALA A 609 19.67 -2.40 25.42
CA ALA A 609 20.06 -1.01 25.30
C ALA A 609 20.17 -0.34 26.67
N ALA A 610 21.09 0.59 26.80
CA ALA A 610 21.23 1.46 27.95
C ALA A 610 21.26 2.92 27.48
N THR A 611 20.48 3.77 28.14
CA THR A 611 20.38 5.20 27.84
C THR A 611 20.35 6.04 29.12
N ASN A 612 21.00 7.20 29.07
CA ASN A 612 20.92 8.20 30.14
C ASN A 612 21.03 9.63 29.59
N THR A 613 20.58 10.59 30.39
CA THR A 613 20.61 12.01 30.04
C THR A 613 20.99 12.89 31.24
N LYS A 614 21.56 14.06 30.94
CA LYS A 614 21.79 15.15 31.92
C LYS A 614 20.61 16.10 32.08
N VAL A 615 19.66 16.06 31.14
CA VAL A 615 18.50 16.95 31.11
C VAL A 615 17.23 16.11 31.07
N ALA A 616 16.39 16.29 32.08
CA ALA A 616 15.08 15.64 32.16
C ALA A 616 14.20 16.05 30.98
N GLY A 617 13.51 15.09 30.39
CA GLY A 617 12.70 15.27 29.18
C GLY A 617 13.46 15.04 27.87
N ASN A 618 14.76 14.75 27.89
CA ASN A 618 15.41 14.19 26.71
C ASN A 618 14.93 12.74 26.47
N SER A 619 15.04 12.26 25.24
CA SER A 619 14.42 10.99 24.86
C SER A 619 15.25 10.16 23.89
N LEU A 620 15.09 8.85 24.00
CA LEU A 620 15.45 7.86 22.99
C LEU A 620 14.25 7.66 22.06
N ALA A 621 14.47 7.60 20.74
CA ALA A 621 13.39 7.47 19.77
C ALA A 621 13.78 6.71 18.51
N GLN A 622 12.76 6.25 17.80
CA GLN A 622 12.82 5.77 16.43
C GLN A 622 11.58 6.22 15.67
N THR A 623 11.76 6.80 14.47
CA THR A 623 10.67 7.25 13.59
C THR A 623 10.60 6.38 12.35
N LEU A 624 9.40 5.93 12.01
CA LEU A 624 9.15 4.93 10.98
C LEU A 624 8.25 5.52 9.92
N VAL A 625 8.63 5.39 8.65
CA VAL A 625 7.76 5.80 7.53
C VAL A 625 6.72 4.71 7.32
N VAL A 626 5.49 4.99 7.75
CA VAL A 626 4.35 4.09 7.64
C VAL A 626 3.08 4.92 7.43
N THR A 627 2.22 4.46 6.52
CA THR A 627 0.89 5.02 6.32
C THR A 627 -0.09 4.31 7.24
N THR A 628 -0.76 5.05 8.11
CA THR A 628 -1.75 4.51 9.05
C THR A 628 -3.14 4.42 8.42
N VAL A 629 -3.98 3.49 8.86
CA VAL A 629 -5.40 3.43 8.48
C VAL A 629 -6.27 3.95 9.62
N VAL A 630 -7.29 4.76 9.29
CA VAL A 630 -8.28 5.20 10.27
C VAL A 630 -9.06 3.99 10.79
N GLY A 631 -9.16 3.89 12.12
CA GLY A 631 -9.77 2.74 12.81
C GLY A 631 -8.75 1.72 13.32
N ASP A 632 -7.50 1.75 12.85
CA ASP A 632 -6.43 0.93 13.40
C ASP A 632 -6.04 1.43 14.80
N VAL A 633 -5.42 0.52 15.57
CA VAL A 633 -4.79 0.85 16.86
C VAL A 633 -3.35 0.39 16.79
N TYR A 634 -2.41 1.33 16.84
CA TYR A 634 -0.99 0.99 16.99
C TYR A 634 -0.64 0.86 18.45
N SER A 635 0.06 -0.20 18.81
CA SER A 635 0.44 -0.44 20.20
C SER A 635 1.96 -0.42 20.32
N ALA A 636 2.48 0.39 21.23
CA ALA A 636 3.89 0.39 21.59
C ALA A 636 4.10 -0.31 22.92
N SER A 637 5.17 -1.09 23.05
CA SER A 637 5.60 -1.60 24.35
C SER A 637 7.11 -1.73 24.45
N VAL A 638 7.63 -1.75 25.67
CA VAL A 638 9.05 -1.87 25.94
C VAL A 638 9.27 -2.38 27.36
N TRP A 639 10.32 -3.17 27.58
CA TRP A 639 10.78 -3.53 28.90
C TRP A 639 11.83 -2.56 29.37
N VAL A 640 11.66 -2.06 30.60
CA VAL A 640 12.59 -1.11 31.20
C VAL A 640 12.93 -1.47 32.64
N ARG A 641 14.15 -1.11 33.06
CA ARG A 641 14.59 -1.17 34.46
C ARG A 641 15.65 -0.11 34.77
N SER A 642 15.76 0.23 36.04
CA SER A 642 16.88 1.02 36.57
C SER A 642 18.16 0.18 36.54
N SER A 643 19.28 0.83 36.16
CA SER A 643 20.63 0.28 36.29
C SER A 643 21.07 0.19 37.75
N ASP A 644 20.53 1.03 38.63
CA ASP A 644 20.86 1.08 40.06
C ASP A 644 19.81 0.30 40.88
N PRO A 645 20.21 -0.76 41.60
CA PRO A 645 19.30 -1.54 42.45
C PRO A 645 18.65 -0.76 43.59
N SER A 646 19.24 0.36 44.00
CA SER A 646 18.75 1.21 45.09
C SER A 646 17.95 2.43 44.62
N ALA A 647 18.09 2.83 43.35
CA ALA A 647 17.39 3.98 42.80
C ALA A 647 16.23 3.58 41.88
N LYS A 648 15.19 4.43 41.86
CA LYS A 648 14.10 4.33 40.89
C LYS A 648 14.42 5.18 39.67
N PHE A 649 13.98 4.73 38.50
CA PHE A 649 14.01 5.50 37.26
C PHE A 649 12.58 5.86 36.86
N THR A 650 12.35 7.12 36.50
CA THR A 650 11.07 7.66 36.03
C THR A 650 11.16 8.12 34.59
N GLY A 651 10.10 7.90 33.82
CA GLY A 651 10.05 8.28 32.40
C GLY A 651 8.64 8.22 31.82
N VAL A 652 8.54 8.48 30.52
CA VAL A 652 7.29 8.39 29.76
C VAL A 652 7.54 7.66 28.45
N LEU A 653 6.77 6.60 28.19
CA LEU A 653 6.66 6.00 26.86
C LEU A 653 5.59 6.77 26.07
N ALA A 654 5.92 7.22 24.88
CA ALA A 654 5.02 7.89 23.96
C ALA A 654 5.05 7.23 22.58
N LEU A 655 3.88 7.18 21.95
CA LEU A 655 3.69 6.77 20.56
C LEU A 655 3.01 7.92 19.81
N TRP A 656 3.56 8.29 18.66
CA TRP A 656 3.06 9.40 17.85
C TRP A 656 2.70 8.92 16.45
N ALA A 657 1.58 9.41 15.90
CA ALA A 657 1.29 9.39 14.47
C ALA A 657 1.56 10.79 13.92
N LEU A 658 2.47 10.89 12.96
CA LEU A 658 3.01 12.13 12.41
C LEU A 658 2.68 12.26 10.92
N GLY A 659 2.53 13.49 10.43
CA GLY A 659 2.00 13.79 9.10
C GLY A 659 0.51 14.11 9.17
N GLY A 660 0.03 15.05 8.36
CA GLY A 660 -1.32 15.58 8.52
C GLY A 660 -1.55 16.21 9.90
N GLN A 661 -2.58 15.77 10.61
CA GLN A 661 -2.89 16.22 11.97
C GLN A 661 -2.37 15.21 12.99
N THR A 662 -1.35 15.59 13.76
CA THR A 662 -0.70 14.71 14.74
C THR A 662 -1.66 14.12 15.77
N GLU A 663 -1.52 12.82 16.01
CA GLU A 663 -2.15 12.08 17.11
C GLU A 663 -1.06 11.44 17.99
N SER A 664 -1.31 11.31 19.29
CA SER A 664 -0.32 10.73 20.21
C SER A 664 -0.97 10.12 21.44
N SER A 665 -0.33 9.09 21.99
CA SER A 665 -0.70 8.45 23.25
C SER A 665 0.56 8.25 24.10
N GLN A 666 0.44 8.36 25.42
CA GLN A 666 1.59 8.25 26.31
C GLN A 666 1.26 7.61 27.66
N LYS A 667 2.27 6.97 28.28
CA LYS A 667 2.19 6.35 29.60
C LYS A 667 3.44 6.62 30.42
N ALA A 668 3.26 7.24 31.58
CA ALA A 668 4.34 7.42 32.56
C ALA A 668 4.67 6.11 33.27
N PHE A 669 5.94 5.95 33.67
CA PHE A 669 6.40 4.79 34.43
C PHE A 669 7.39 5.17 35.53
N THR A 670 7.52 4.27 36.51
CA THR A 670 8.54 4.32 37.56
C THR A 670 9.01 2.90 37.83
N VAL A 671 10.30 2.63 37.62
CA VAL A 671 10.87 1.28 37.68
C VAL A 671 12.05 1.19 38.64
N GLY A 672 12.24 0.01 39.25
CA GLY A 672 13.44 -0.34 40.01
C GLY A 672 14.36 -1.26 39.20
N SER A 673 15.11 -2.15 39.86
CA SER A 673 16.00 -3.11 39.19
C SER A 673 15.30 -4.30 38.52
N THR A 674 13.99 -4.43 38.64
CA THR A 674 13.25 -5.50 37.98
C THR A 674 12.75 -5.01 36.63
N TRP A 675 13.02 -5.79 35.58
CA TRP A 675 12.44 -5.56 34.25
C TRP A 675 10.92 -5.43 34.36
N THR A 676 10.40 -4.31 33.86
CA THR A 676 8.98 -3.99 33.91
C THR A 676 8.52 -3.58 32.53
N LYS A 677 7.45 -4.20 32.03
CA LYS A 677 6.85 -3.85 30.74
C LYS A 677 6.03 -2.57 30.86
N VAL A 678 6.28 -1.63 29.95
CA VAL A 678 5.49 -0.42 29.77
C VAL A 678 4.88 -0.48 28.37
N GLY A 679 3.63 -0.08 28.21
CA GLY A 679 2.97 -0.10 26.90
C GLY A 679 1.86 0.92 26.80
N VAL A 680 1.59 1.35 25.58
CA VAL A 680 0.61 2.39 25.24
C VAL A 680 -0.03 2.10 23.88
N ASP A 681 -1.34 2.33 23.79
CA ASP A 681 -2.10 2.15 22.56
C ASP A 681 -2.48 3.52 21.98
N LEU A 682 -2.38 3.64 20.66
CA LEU A 682 -2.71 4.83 19.86
C LEU A 682 -3.77 4.46 18.83
N PRO A 683 -5.05 4.74 19.10
CA PRO A 683 -6.10 4.69 18.08
C PRO A 683 -5.88 5.75 17.02
N ILE A 684 -5.98 5.37 15.75
CA ILE A 684 -5.87 6.28 14.60
C ILE A 684 -7.27 6.78 14.25
N THR A 685 -7.53 8.06 14.51
CA THR A 685 -8.83 8.68 14.22
C THR A 685 -8.79 9.62 13.02
N ARG A 686 -7.58 9.94 12.53
CA ARG A 686 -7.35 10.85 11.41
C ARG A 686 -6.53 10.19 10.31
N ALA A 687 -6.83 10.55 9.07
CA ALA A 687 -6.07 10.12 7.91
C ALA A 687 -4.87 11.05 7.65
N GLY A 688 -3.92 10.59 6.83
CA GLY A 688 -2.83 11.42 6.32
C GLY A 688 -1.53 11.38 7.14
N HIS A 689 -1.42 10.50 8.13
CA HIS A 689 -0.12 10.23 8.75
C HIS A 689 0.81 9.52 7.77
N SER A 690 2.06 9.96 7.73
CA SER A 690 3.12 9.41 6.91
C SER A 690 4.19 8.69 7.74
N SER A 691 4.09 8.77 9.06
CA SER A 691 5.04 8.14 9.96
C SER A 691 4.46 7.86 11.34
N VAL A 692 5.01 6.86 12.02
CA VAL A 692 4.80 6.57 13.43
C VAL A 692 6.13 6.77 14.16
N LYS A 693 6.11 7.32 15.37
CA LYS A 693 7.33 7.52 16.18
C LYS A 693 7.15 6.88 17.56
N PHE A 694 8.04 5.96 17.88
CA PHE A 694 8.23 5.45 19.24
C PHE A 694 9.20 6.38 19.98
N GLU A 695 8.86 6.78 21.21
CA GLU A 695 9.70 7.69 21.97
C GLU A 695 9.65 7.42 23.48
N LEU A 696 10.82 7.37 24.10
CA LEU A 696 11.00 7.10 25.53
C LEU A 696 11.67 8.31 26.19
N TYR A 697 10.88 9.12 26.87
CA TYR A 697 11.33 10.30 27.60
C TYR A 697 11.89 9.92 28.97
N GLU A 698 13.08 10.42 29.28
CA GLU A 698 13.77 10.18 30.53
C GLU A 698 13.57 11.36 31.50
N GLN A 699 12.92 11.12 32.64
CA GLN A 699 12.71 12.14 33.67
C GLN A 699 13.75 12.05 34.79
N THR A 700 14.26 10.86 35.04
CA THR A 700 15.46 10.66 35.87
C THR A 700 16.71 10.97 35.05
N THR A 701 17.68 11.66 35.64
CA THR A 701 18.94 12.05 35.00
C THR A 701 20.12 11.26 35.58
N GLU A 702 21.29 11.38 34.95
CA GLU A 702 22.55 10.84 35.45
C GLU A 702 22.75 11.08 36.96
N PRO A 703 23.33 10.12 37.72
CA PRO A 703 24.09 8.97 37.23
C PRO A 703 23.26 7.70 36.97
N VAL A 704 21.94 7.72 37.18
CA VAL A 704 21.10 6.53 36.97
C VAL A 704 20.89 6.33 35.46
N THR A 705 21.10 5.10 34.99
CA THR A 705 20.91 4.73 33.58
C THR A 705 19.63 3.89 33.45
N LEU A 706 18.88 4.11 32.38
CA LEU A 706 17.75 3.29 32.01
C LEU A 706 18.24 2.14 31.14
N TYR A 707 17.95 0.90 31.54
CA TYR A 707 18.09 -0.24 30.65
C TYR A 707 16.75 -0.50 29.95
N VAL A 708 16.83 -0.79 28.65
CA VAL A 708 15.74 -0.89 27.70
C VAL A 708 15.92 -2.17 26.90
N ASP A 709 14.85 -2.93 26.72
CA ASP A 709 14.87 -4.18 25.97
C ASP A 709 13.48 -4.47 25.35
N GLU A 710 13.43 -5.32 24.33
CA GLU A 710 12.22 -5.73 23.60
C GLU A 710 11.27 -4.55 23.29
N ALA A 711 11.80 -3.49 22.68
CA ALA A 711 10.97 -2.40 22.21
C ALA A 711 10.17 -2.81 20.97
N GLN A 712 8.86 -2.58 20.99
CA GLN A 712 7.94 -3.07 19.98
C GLN A 712 6.93 -2.00 19.58
N VAL A 713 6.62 -1.95 18.28
CA VAL A 713 5.43 -1.30 17.73
C VAL A 713 4.79 -2.23 16.71
N PHE A 714 3.48 -2.40 16.78
CA PHE A 714 2.69 -3.24 15.87
C PHE A 714 1.37 -2.55 15.51
#